data_AF-A4WQR8-F1
#
_entry.id   AF-A4WQR8-F1
#
_cell.length_a   1.000
_cell.length_b   1.000
_cell.length_c   1.000
_cell.angle_alpha   90.00
_cell.angle_beta   90.00
_cell.angle_gamma   90.00
#
_symmetry.space_group_name_H-M   'P 1'
#
loop_
_entity.id
_entity.type
_entity.pdbx_description
1 polymer ?
#
loop_
_entity_poly.entity_id
_entity_poly.type
_entity_poly.pdbx_seq_one_letter_code
_entity_poly.pdbx_strand_id
1 'polypeptide(L)'
;MPKISFTIDQVYPGSGAFELNTCNNPDCFNFGRPYETEEARSGRFALSHPDLSPEQVAVVEAHGPGAYKLAGADAAHRRISKAFEYEDDPHEWVDQRTVRCKAQLRNGTICNTGFSILSDDHLHAEVERLRNHNGVLDGPACRACNTRFLAKPEEFILAGTHLRTKDSKGKRIVNTGTPEAVRVIHKPCKGRKGAKITISVPHRRQKETTENLRILHALINSAGILDIRRIVGPAATGKAPGISRIYDRIAWLEQVFLAYEREMLRRWRERMEKSSRTVEHRLSHDDLVLLANWETASDKRNTQLNVSITADATSGYVYRCDVDFDPRISPMEEFNRSYFDEEGRLANLTWDYRDAQSCPVPRFSWQRPTGRLHEPQFFAACINEIKDFRSKLKAGLAPNPENTDPRVMAAWLGSEESLETIRAVAEGWFGFNLSKLPLRGSFRGVTTRDIYTKAAHFLLLKEMLPRGRIVLTTEQEATLPTILPHIFADEIREDRFTWLAMSFNKKAKKPEIVGKVKDYRKRRQSFENEGLYDGRFSLATDTAEITRAFISTYMAVATRGENGSQAPYPTSHYQTSAFPSLWIRSPTQASGELDKIVGFPILRASLRRELKEIPFDGTGLPDDLRDEIAEQVYLATLQPVSSFMNSVRERLSVATRAGSGGARVGGSYIQGAVFNPRTLISLLNIYRVAFNFLEPRPYASPYEDSWFLEEEDLTERPIRTLRYPGSDITVEVPKKARRAIVKKTPAMRHGVDAYRRRKDGTAAVPNLRRLIYRPWLYAGTKVGAKLDRSSVKNAERADTARGDVGATAPDPDLDLQADRE
;
A
#
# COMPACT_ATOMS: atom_id res chain seq x y z
N MET A 1 22.61 -21.89 -28.86
CA MET A 1 23.05 -20.58 -28.37
C MET A 1 23.93 -20.79 -27.17
N PRO A 2 25.16 -20.25 -27.15
CA PRO A 2 26.05 -20.31 -26.00
C PRO A 2 25.39 -19.67 -24.78
N LYS A 3 25.50 -20.33 -23.61
CA LYS A 3 24.94 -19.84 -22.34
C LYS A 3 26.03 -19.19 -21.50
N ILE A 4 25.79 -17.96 -21.07
CA ILE A 4 26.69 -17.27 -20.15
C ILE A 4 26.41 -17.75 -18.72
N SER A 5 27.40 -18.41 -18.11
CA SER A 5 27.36 -18.88 -16.72
C SER A 5 28.05 -17.88 -15.78
N PHE A 6 27.44 -17.64 -14.62
CA PHE A 6 27.98 -16.76 -13.58
C PHE A 6 28.16 -17.54 -12.28
N THR A 7 29.18 -17.19 -11.51
CA THR A 7 29.29 -17.58 -10.10
C THR A 7 28.49 -16.62 -9.21
N ILE A 8 28.24 -17.01 -7.96
CA ILE A 8 27.55 -16.14 -7.01
C ILE A 8 28.39 -14.91 -6.65
N ASP A 9 29.72 -15.07 -6.53
CA ASP A 9 30.67 -14.00 -6.22
C ASP A 9 30.66 -12.88 -7.25
N GLN A 10 30.40 -13.22 -8.52
CA GLN A 10 30.35 -12.26 -9.62
C GLN A 10 29.10 -11.38 -9.58
N VAL A 11 27.97 -11.86 -9.06
CA VAL A 11 26.65 -11.22 -9.25
C VAL A 11 25.95 -10.80 -7.96
N TYR A 12 26.39 -11.27 -6.80
CA TYR A 12 25.72 -11.00 -5.53
C TYR A 12 25.96 -9.54 -5.07
N PRO A 13 24.91 -8.71 -4.93
CA PRO A 13 25.07 -7.28 -4.66
C PRO A 13 25.28 -6.95 -3.16
N GLY A 14 25.43 -7.94 -2.29
CA GLY A 14 25.39 -7.75 -0.84
C GLY A 14 23.96 -7.76 -0.27
N SER A 15 23.84 -7.64 1.04
CA SER A 15 22.54 -7.63 1.74
C SER A 15 21.79 -6.30 1.63
N GLY A 16 22.48 -5.17 1.45
CA GLY A 16 21.89 -3.83 1.49
C GLY A 16 21.42 -3.42 2.90
N ALA A 17 20.84 -2.23 3.02
CA ALA A 17 20.31 -1.73 4.29
C ALA A 17 19.04 -2.48 4.74
N PHE A 18 18.29 -3.05 3.79
CA PHE A 18 17.04 -3.76 4.07
C PHE A 18 17.18 -5.29 4.14
N GLU A 19 18.40 -5.83 4.00
CA GLU A 19 18.72 -7.27 4.07
C GLU A 19 17.94 -8.16 3.07
N LEU A 20 17.37 -7.58 2.00
CA LEU A 20 16.49 -8.26 1.04
C LEU A 20 17.12 -9.45 0.31
N ASN A 21 18.46 -9.48 0.22
CA ASN A 21 19.21 -10.52 -0.48
C ASN A 21 19.78 -11.58 0.49
N THR A 22 19.17 -11.75 1.67
CA THR A 22 19.54 -12.77 2.66
C THR A 22 18.48 -13.87 2.76
N CYS A 23 18.68 -14.88 3.62
CA CYS A 23 17.69 -15.94 3.75
C CYS A 23 16.43 -15.39 4.43
N ASN A 24 15.25 -15.70 3.89
CA ASN A 24 13.95 -15.30 4.44
C ASN A 24 13.35 -16.30 5.44
N ASN A 25 14.07 -17.37 5.80
CA ASN A 25 13.65 -18.35 6.79
C ASN A 25 14.15 -17.94 8.19
N PRO A 26 13.27 -17.55 9.14
CA PRO A 26 13.68 -17.08 10.47
C PRO A 26 14.43 -18.11 11.32
N ASP A 27 14.32 -19.41 10.99
CA ASP A 27 14.99 -20.49 11.72
C ASP A 27 16.36 -20.88 11.12
N CYS A 28 16.78 -20.20 10.06
CA CYS A 28 18.05 -20.44 9.36
C CYS A 28 19.19 -19.60 9.94
N PHE A 29 20.41 -20.15 9.98
CA PHE A 29 21.61 -19.39 10.37
C PHE A 29 21.98 -18.26 9.41
N ASN A 30 21.39 -18.25 8.21
CA ASN A 30 21.55 -17.21 7.20
C ASN A 30 20.45 -16.12 7.24
N PHE A 31 19.54 -16.16 8.22
CA PHE A 31 18.51 -15.13 8.36
C PHE A 31 19.13 -13.77 8.70
N GLY A 32 19.08 -12.82 7.76
CA GLY A 32 19.77 -11.53 7.88
C GLY A 32 21.29 -11.59 7.70
N ARG A 33 21.84 -12.71 7.22
CA ARG A 33 23.29 -12.87 7.00
C ARG A 33 23.60 -12.81 5.50
N PRO A 34 24.53 -11.94 5.04
CA PRO A 34 24.91 -11.87 3.63
C PRO A 34 25.68 -13.11 3.20
N TYR A 35 25.84 -13.26 1.89
CA TYR A 35 26.77 -14.23 1.33
C TYR A 35 28.23 -13.93 1.72
N GLU A 36 28.98 -14.99 1.95
CA GLU A 36 30.40 -14.97 2.27
C GLU A 36 31.10 -16.06 1.45
N THR A 37 32.36 -15.87 1.06
CA THR A 37 33.11 -16.91 0.33
C THR A 37 33.44 -18.09 1.23
N GLU A 38 33.79 -19.23 0.66
CA GLU A 38 34.14 -20.43 1.43
C GLU A 38 35.35 -20.16 2.35
N GLU A 39 36.38 -19.49 1.84
CA GLU A 39 37.60 -19.13 2.59
C GLU A 39 37.29 -18.18 3.75
N ALA A 40 36.40 -17.20 3.53
CA ALA A 40 36.00 -16.24 4.56
C ALA A 40 35.17 -16.91 5.67
N ARG A 41 34.40 -17.96 5.35
CA ARG A 41 33.70 -18.78 6.34
C ARG A 41 34.69 -19.61 7.16
N SER A 42 35.58 -20.36 6.50
CA SER A 42 36.57 -21.21 7.16
C SER A 42 37.49 -20.43 8.08
N GLY A 43 38.03 -19.30 7.61
CA GLY A 43 38.95 -18.48 8.40
C GLY A 43 38.32 -17.94 9.68
N ARG A 44 37.05 -17.48 9.62
CA ARG A 44 36.32 -17.00 10.81
C ARG A 44 36.03 -18.12 11.81
N PHE A 45 35.63 -19.28 11.31
CA PHE A 45 35.32 -20.42 12.18
C PHE A 45 36.58 -20.95 12.85
N ALA A 46 37.69 -21.08 12.12
CA ALA A 46 38.99 -21.46 12.68
C ALA A 46 39.46 -20.51 13.79
N LEU A 47 39.23 -19.20 13.67
CA LEU A 47 39.55 -18.22 14.72
C LEU A 47 38.69 -18.39 15.99
N SER A 48 37.42 -18.74 15.82
CA SER A 48 36.47 -18.89 16.92
C SER A 48 36.46 -20.27 17.58
N HIS A 49 36.91 -21.30 16.86
CA HIS A 49 36.91 -22.70 17.26
C HIS A 49 38.19 -23.36 16.73
N PRO A 50 39.33 -23.21 17.43
CA PRO A 50 40.63 -23.71 16.94
C PRO A 50 40.72 -25.24 16.88
N ASP A 51 39.83 -25.95 17.56
CA ASP A 51 39.85 -27.42 17.72
C ASP A 51 38.88 -28.16 16.76
N LEU A 52 38.46 -27.54 15.65
CA LEU A 52 37.54 -28.18 14.71
C LEU A 52 38.20 -29.37 13.99
N SER A 53 37.50 -30.51 13.93
CA SER A 53 37.94 -31.65 13.13
C SER A 53 37.87 -31.34 11.62
N PRO A 54 38.64 -32.03 10.77
CA PRO A 54 38.58 -31.83 9.31
C PRO A 54 37.16 -32.01 8.73
N GLU A 55 36.37 -32.93 9.29
CA GLU A 55 34.97 -33.14 8.90
C GLU A 55 34.09 -31.96 9.28
N GLN A 56 34.30 -31.35 10.46
CA GLN A 56 33.55 -30.18 10.90
C GLN A 56 33.90 -28.94 10.06
N VAL A 57 35.18 -28.80 9.66
CA VAL A 57 35.62 -27.74 8.74
C VAL A 57 34.90 -27.87 7.39
N ALA A 58 34.83 -29.08 6.82
CA ALA A 58 34.13 -29.32 5.56
C ALA A 58 32.62 -28.99 5.64
N VAL A 59 31.97 -29.26 6.77
CA VAL A 59 30.56 -28.89 7.00
C VAL A 59 30.38 -27.37 7.07
N VAL A 60 31.28 -26.66 7.77
CA VAL A 60 31.26 -25.20 7.84
C VAL A 60 31.52 -24.57 6.47
N GLU A 61 32.43 -25.15 5.69
CA GLU A 61 32.71 -24.73 4.32
C GLU A 61 31.45 -24.83 3.46
N ALA A 62 30.79 -25.98 3.44
CA ALA A 62 29.65 -26.19 2.57
C ALA A 62 28.34 -25.54 3.07
N HIS A 63 28.13 -25.52 4.39
CA HIS A 63 26.83 -25.27 5.03
C HIS A 63 26.89 -24.31 6.22
N GLY A 64 28.05 -23.68 6.45
CA GLY A 64 28.20 -22.65 7.46
C GLY A 64 27.36 -21.40 7.16
N PRO A 65 27.24 -20.49 8.14
CA PRO A 65 26.61 -19.21 7.92
C PRO A 65 27.28 -18.41 6.80
N GLY A 66 26.50 -17.72 5.98
CA GLY A 66 26.95 -17.08 4.74
C GLY A 66 26.97 -18.00 3.52
N ALA A 67 26.64 -19.29 3.66
CA ALA A 67 26.62 -20.23 2.54
C ALA A 67 25.39 -20.07 1.64
N TYR A 68 25.63 -19.71 0.38
CA TYR A 68 24.62 -19.62 -0.68
C TYR A 68 25.14 -20.25 -1.97
N LYS A 69 24.22 -20.56 -2.88
CA LYS A 69 24.55 -20.88 -4.28
C LYS A 69 23.63 -20.14 -5.23
N LEU A 70 24.16 -19.79 -6.39
CA LEU A 70 23.34 -19.40 -7.52
C LEU A 70 22.51 -20.61 -7.96
N ALA A 71 21.21 -20.42 -8.12
CA ALA A 71 20.31 -21.44 -8.63
C ALA A 71 19.91 -21.15 -10.08
N GLY A 72 19.36 -22.17 -10.74
CA GLY A 72 18.76 -21.99 -12.05
C GLY A 72 17.61 -20.99 -11.99
N ALA A 73 17.52 -20.15 -13.01
CA ALA A 73 16.46 -19.16 -13.09
C ALA A 73 15.22 -19.71 -13.81
N ASP A 74 14.07 -19.13 -13.49
CA ASP A 74 12.79 -19.47 -14.12
C ASP A 74 12.89 -19.29 -15.64
N ALA A 75 12.26 -20.19 -16.40
CA ALA A 75 12.12 -20.07 -17.85
C ALA A 75 11.47 -18.71 -18.24
N ALA A 76 10.60 -18.16 -17.40
CA ALA A 76 9.97 -16.86 -17.60
C ALA A 76 10.95 -15.67 -17.58
N HIS A 77 12.15 -15.85 -17.02
CA HIS A 77 13.20 -14.81 -16.96
C HIS A 77 14.26 -14.96 -18.04
N ARG A 78 14.21 -16.02 -18.85
CA ARG A 78 15.14 -16.20 -19.98
C ARG A 78 14.88 -15.10 -21.00
N ARG A 79 15.97 -14.50 -21.47
CA ARG A 79 16.00 -13.45 -22.49
C ARG A 79 17.04 -13.84 -23.53
N ILE A 80 16.80 -13.38 -24.75
CA ILE A 80 17.76 -13.52 -25.85
C ILE A 80 18.25 -12.11 -26.14
N SER A 81 19.55 -11.89 -25.94
CA SER A 81 20.17 -10.64 -26.36
C SER A 81 20.61 -10.79 -27.82
N LYS A 82 20.25 -9.79 -28.63
CA LYS A 82 20.63 -9.66 -30.04
C LYS A 82 21.29 -8.31 -30.29
N ALA A 83 21.92 -7.71 -29.27
CA ALA A 83 22.63 -6.45 -29.46
C ALA A 83 23.67 -6.58 -30.58
N PHE A 84 24.08 -5.48 -31.21
CA PHE A 84 24.97 -5.46 -32.38
C PHE A 84 26.24 -6.31 -32.23
N GLU A 85 26.78 -6.42 -31.01
CA GLU A 85 27.95 -7.26 -30.69
C GLU A 85 27.67 -8.78 -30.71
N TYR A 86 26.39 -9.14 -30.73
CA TYR A 86 25.81 -10.48 -30.68
C TYR A 86 24.94 -10.81 -31.90
N GLU A 87 24.87 -9.93 -32.89
CA GLU A 87 23.94 -10.09 -34.02
C GLU A 87 24.27 -11.34 -34.84
N ASP A 88 25.57 -11.63 -34.99
CA ASP A 88 26.08 -12.82 -35.67
C ASP A 88 26.16 -14.08 -34.79
N ASP A 89 26.13 -13.94 -33.44
CA ASP A 89 26.07 -15.05 -32.47
C ASP A 89 25.21 -14.67 -31.25
N PRO A 90 23.87 -14.82 -31.33
CA PRO A 90 22.98 -14.39 -30.26
C PRO A 90 23.10 -15.26 -29.00
N HIS A 91 23.25 -14.60 -27.84
CA HIS A 91 23.39 -15.27 -26.55
C HIS A 91 22.07 -15.32 -25.77
N GLU A 92 21.79 -16.50 -25.20
CA GLU A 92 20.73 -16.68 -24.21
C GLU A 92 21.27 -16.33 -22.83
N TRP A 93 20.58 -15.43 -22.14
CA TRP A 93 20.91 -15.05 -20.77
C TRP A 93 19.65 -15.02 -19.90
N VAL A 94 19.83 -14.92 -18.58
CA VAL A 94 18.68 -14.88 -17.67
C VAL A 94 18.68 -13.60 -16.86
N ASP A 95 17.67 -12.78 -17.11
CA ASP A 95 17.57 -11.41 -16.61
C ASP A 95 17.35 -11.30 -15.09
N GLN A 96 16.77 -12.34 -14.49
CA GLN A 96 16.59 -12.44 -13.05
C GLN A 96 17.30 -13.69 -12.53
N ARG A 97 18.27 -13.53 -11.62
CA ARG A 97 18.94 -14.67 -10.97
C ARG A 97 18.27 -14.98 -9.64
N THR A 98 18.29 -16.27 -9.31
CA THR A 98 17.80 -16.81 -8.05
C THR A 98 18.97 -17.34 -7.23
N VAL A 99 18.92 -17.11 -5.92
CA VAL A 99 19.91 -17.60 -4.96
C VAL A 99 19.22 -18.59 -4.05
N ARG A 100 19.91 -19.68 -3.69
CA ARG A 100 19.44 -20.65 -2.70
C ARG A 100 20.36 -20.70 -1.50
N CYS A 101 19.77 -20.70 -0.32
CA CYS A 101 20.47 -20.86 0.95
C CYS A 101 21.02 -22.28 1.10
N LYS A 102 22.31 -22.39 1.45
CA LYS A 102 22.97 -23.67 1.80
C LYS A 102 23.18 -23.86 3.30
N ALA A 103 22.93 -22.83 4.11
CA ALA A 103 23.13 -22.95 5.55
C ALA A 103 22.19 -23.97 6.22
N GLN A 104 22.67 -24.47 7.34
CA GLN A 104 21.88 -25.32 8.22
C GLN A 104 20.74 -24.54 8.90
N LEU A 105 19.66 -25.25 9.16
CA LEU A 105 18.62 -24.86 10.11
C LEU A 105 19.05 -25.30 11.52
N ARG A 106 18.37 -24.78 12.53
CA ARG A 106 18.63 -25.18 13.93
C ARG A 106 18.42 -26.67 14.21
N ASN A 107 17.64 -27.38 13.39
CA ASN A 107 17.43 -28.82 13.48
C ASN A 107 18.46 -29.64 12.67
N GLY A 108 19.51 -29.00 12.13
CA GLY A 108 20.59 -29.66 11.40
C GLY A 108 20.33 -29.90 9.90
N THR A 109 19.09 -29.70 9.42
CA THR A 109 18.76 -29.85 7.99
C THR A 109 19.21 -28.65 7.15
N ILE A 110 19.40 -28.83 5.84
CA ILE A 110 19.79 -27.73 4.93
C ILE A 110 18.57 -26.90 4.56
N CYS A 111 18.67 -25.57 4.71
CA CYS A 111 17.55 -24.65 4.48
C CYS A 111 16.97 -24.74 3.05
N ASN A 112 17.82 -24.63 2.02
CA ASN A 112 17.46 -24.67 0.59
C ASN A 112 16.41 -23.65 0.12
N THR A 113 16.07 -22.65 0.95
CA THR A 113 15.11 -21.61 0.57
C THR A 113 15.70 -20.72 -0.53
N GLY A 114 14.90 -20.46 -1.56
CA GLY A 114 15.30 -19.70 -2.73
C GLY A 114 14.62 -18.34 -2.83
N PHE A 115 15.33 -17.33 -3.30
CA PHE A 115 14.81 -15.99 -3.55
C PHE A 115 15.49 -15.36 -4.77
N SER A 116 14.82 -14.38 -5.38
CA SER A 116 15.35 -13.60 -6.51
C SER A 116 16.15 -12.41 -5.98
N ILE A 117 17.27 -12.09 -6.65
CA ILE A 117 18.09 -10.93 -6.27
C ILE A 117 17.32 -9.61 -6.50
N LEU A 118 17.29 -8.74 -5.51
CA LEU A 118 16.67 -7.42 -5.55
C LEU A 118 17.72 -6.32 -5.32
N SER A 119 17.34 -5.09 -5.67
CA SER A 119 18.18 -3.90 -5.48
C SER A 119 17.69 -3.09 -4.28
N ASP A 120 18.64 -2.80 -3.39
CA ASP A 120 18.42 -1.95 -2.22
C ASP A 120 18.11 -0.51 -2.66
N ASP A 121 18.83 0.01 -3.66
CA ASP A 121 18.64 1.35 -4.23
C ASP A 121 17.24 1.50 -4.85
N HIS A 122 16.76 0.48 -5.56
CA HIS A 122 15.40 0.49 -6.13
C HIS A 122 14.33 0.52 -5.03
N LEU A 123 14.52 -0.24 -3.95
CA LEU A 123 13.62 -0.18 -2.80
C LEU A 123 13.69 1.19 -2.13
N HIS A 124 14.88 1.74 -1.91
CA HIS A 124 15.05 3.06 -1.29
C HIS A 124 14.34 4.16 -2.09
N ALA A 125 14.50 4.17 -3.42
CA ALA A 125 13.81 5.11 -4.30
C ALA A 125 12.28 4.96 -4.24
N GLU A 126 11.78 3.73 -4.06
CA GLU A 126 10.34 3.46 -3.90
C GLU A 126 9.81 3.88 -2.53
N VAL A 127 10.57 3.66 -1.46
CA VAL A 127 10.28 4.16 -0.12
C VAL A 127 10.17 5.69 -0.15
N GLU A 128 11.12 6.39 -0.74
CA GLU A 128 11.09 7.86 -0.80
C GLU A 128 9.94 8.41 -1.66
N ARG A 129 9.56 7.68 -2.72
CA ARG A 129 8.34 7.98 -3.49
C ARG A 129 7.10 7.95 -2.61
N LEU A 130 6.90 6.83 -1.90
CA LEU A 130 5.69 6.58 -1.13
C LEU A 130 5.65 7.35 0.20
N ARG A 131 6.81 7.66 0.80
CA ARG A 131 6.94 8.45 2.04
C ARG A 131 6.36 9.85 1.87
N ASN A 132 6.66 10.48 0.73
CA ASN A 132 6.20 11.83 0.42
C ASN A 132 4.97 11.86 -0.50
N HIS A 133 4.29 10.72 -0.68
CA HIS A 133 3.13 10.54 -1.55
C HIS A 133 3.35 11.15 -2.95
N ASN A 134 4.40 10.69 -3.66
CA ASN A 134 4.78 11.19 -4.98
C ASN A 134 5.14 12.70 -4.96
N GLY A 135 5.76 13.18 -3.87
CA GLY A 135 6.23 14.56 -3.73
C GLY A 135 5.16 15.56 -3.29
N VAL A 136 3.94 15.12 -3.01
CA VAL A 136 2.83 15.97 -2.55
C VAL A 136 3.15 16.65 -1.21
N LEU A 137 3.88 15.95 -0.34
CA LEU A 137 4.25 16.42 1.00
C LEU A 137 5.65 17.05 1.09
N ASP A 138 6.35 17.25 -0.02
CA ASP A 138 7.74 17.72 -0.02
C ASP A 138 7.92 19.14 0.54
N GLY A 139 6.91 19.99 0.34
CA GLY A 139 7.00 21.42 0.65
C GLY A 139 8.05 22.17 -0.20
N PRO A 140 8.30 23.45 0.13
CA PRO A 140 9.21 24.30 -0.64
C PRO A 140 10.67 24.01 -0.33
N ALA A 141 11.55 24.19 -1.33
CA ALA A 141 12.99 23.96 -1.22
C ALA A 141 13.82 25.22 -1.46
N CYS A 142 14.99 25.29 -0.82
CA CYS A 142 16.03 26.28 -1.11
C CYS A 142 16.52 26.09 -2.55
N ARG A 143 16.37 27.07 -3.44
CA ARG A 143 16.80 26.94 -4.84
C ARG A 143 18.32 27.00 -5.04
N ALA A 144 19.09 27.27 -3.98
CA ALA A 144 20.54 27.32 -4.04
C ALA A 144 21.21 25.96 -3.74
N CYS A 145 20.58 25.11 -2.94
CA CYS A 145 21.14 23.81 -2.52
C CYS A 145 20.12 22.66 -2.52
N ASN A 146 18.88 22.94 -2.93
CA ASN A 146 17.75 22.02 -2.95
C ASN A 146 17.28 21.46 -1.59
N THR A 147 17.84 21.93 -0.46
CA THR A 147 17.37 21.54 0.88
C THR A 147 15.91 21.96 1.07
N ARG A 148 15.05 20.99 1.44
CA ARG A 148 13.61 21.21 1.65
C ARG A 148 13.33 21.78 3.03
N PHE A 149 12.38 22.72 3.11
CA PHE A 149 11.97 23.37 4.36
C PHE A 149 11.46 22.37 5.40
N LEU A 150 10.66 21.39 4.98
CA LEU A 150 10.06 20.41 5.89
C LEU A 150 11.06 19.35 6.38
N ALA A 151 12.16 19.14 5.66
CA ALA A 151 13.22 18.23 6.07
C ALA A 151 14.07 18.81 7.20
N LYS A 152 14.34 20.12 7.16
CA LYS A 152 15.19 20.83 8.13
C LYS A 152 14.66 22.21 8.48
N PRO A 153 13.49 22.32 9.13
CA PRO A 153 12.84 23.62 9.38
C PRO A 153 13.69 24.58 10.24
N GLU A 154 14.58 24.07 11.09
CA GLU A 154 15.51 24.80 11.95
C GLU A 154 16.64 25.54 11.21
N GLU A 155 17.00 25.06 10.00
CA GLU A 155 17.95 25.74 9.11
C GLU A 155 17.33 26.97 8.42
N PHE A 156 16.01 27.16 8.51
CA PHE A 156 15.30 28.29 7.90
C PHE A 156 14.91 29.34 8.94
N ILE A 157 15.30 30.60 8.71
CA ILE A 157 14.91 31.75 9.54
C ILE A 157 13.82 32.58 8.90
N LEU A 158 12.94 33.13 9.73
CA LEU A 158 11.91 34.08 9.29
C LEU A 158 12.57 35.39 8.86
N ALA A 159 12.28 35.85 7.65
CA ALA A 159 12.77 37.11 7.09
C ALA A 159 11.63 38.12 6.85
N GLY A 160 10.67 38.14 7.77
CA GLY A 160 9.50 39.00 7.72
C GLY A 160 8.31 38.39 6.96
N THR A 161 7.26 39.19 6.80
CA THR A 161 6.02 38.83 6.09
C THR A 161 6.00 39.43 4.69
N HIS A 162 5.43 38.73 3.72
CA HIS A 162 5.23 39.28 2.38
C HIS A 162 3.87 39.99 2.31
N LEU A 163 3.75 41.12 3.00
CA LEU A 163 2.56 41.97 2.99
C LEU A 163 2.83 43.26 2.22
N ARG A 164 1.83 43.71 1.46
CA ARG A 164 1.87 44.99 0.74
C ARG A 164 1.75 46.09 1.79
N THR A 165 2.74 46.96 1.91
CA THR A 165 2.76 48.04 2.93
C THR A 165 2.05 49.31 2.46
N LYS A 166 1.77 49.41 1.16
CA LYS A 166 1.12 50.55 0.50
C LYS A 166 0.08 50.06 -0.52
N ASP A 167 -1.05 50.74 -0.63
CA ASP A 167 -2.06 50.46 -1.66
C ASP A 167 -1.60 50.91 -3.06
N SER A 168 -2.44 50.77 -4.09
CA SER A 168 -2.13 51.25 -5.45
C SER A 168 -2.02 52.78 -5.55
N LYS A 169 -2.43 53.51 -4.51
CA LYS A 169 -2.39 54.98 -4.41
C LYS A 169 -1.29 55.46 -3.45
N GLY A 170 -0.39 54.57 -3.02
CA GLY A 170 0.74 54.90 -2.14
C GLY A 170 0.40 55.10 -0.67
N LYS A 171 -0.88 54.95 -0.27
CA LYS A 171 -1.32 55.14 1.12
C LYS A 171 -0.90 53.95 1.97
N ARG A 172 -0.39 54.23 3.18
CA ARG A 172 0.07 53.20 4.14
C ARG A 172 -1.13 52.36 4.57
N ILE A 173 -1.08 51.05 4.32
CA ILE A 173 -2.13 50.14 4.74
C ILE A 173 -1.98 49.93 6.26
N VAL A 174 -2.96 50.37 7.04
CA VAL A 174 -3.00 50.16 8.50
C VAL A 174 -3.14 48.66 8.74
N ASN A 175 -2.09 48.06 9.28
CA ASN A 175 -1.93 46.62 9.31
C ASN A 175 -2.69 46.01 10.51
N THR A 176 -3.99 45.76 10.33
CA THR A 176 -4.83 45.01 11.28
C THR A 176 -4.97 43.52 10.92
N GLY A 177 -4.35 43.10 9.80
CA GLY A 177 -4.56 41.79 9.18
C GLY A 177 -3.43 40.79 9.41
N THR A 178 -3.80 39.51 9.48
CA THR A 178 -2.92 38.37 9.69
C THR A 178 -2.07 38.05 8.45
N PRO A 179 -0.83 37.51 8.60
CA PRO A 179 0.09 37.39 7.47
C PRO A 179 -0.28 36.27 6.49
N GLU A 180 -0.58 36.65 5.25
CA GLU A 180 -0.97 35.74 4.13
C GLU A 180 0.20 34.94 3.54
N ALA A 181 1.43 35.40 3.77
CA ALA A 181 2.64 34.76 3.32
C ALA A 181 3.83 35.12 4.21
N VAL A 182 4.69 34.15 4.45
CA VAL A 182 5.87 34.23 5.32
C VAL A 182 7.11 34.01 4.45
N ARG A 183 8.09 34.92 4.56
CA ARG A 183 9.38 34.74 3.92
C ARG A 183 10.31 34.02 4.87
N VAL A 184 10.99 33.00 4.35
CA VAL A 184 12.07 32.32 5.08
C VAL A 184 13.34 32.30 4.26
N ILE A 185 14.48 32.26 4.96
CA ILE A 185 15.81 32.22 4.36
C ILE A 185 16.53 31.00 4.92
N HIS A 186 17.10 30.19 4.03
CA HIS A 186 17.99 29.10 4.40
C HIS A 186 19.31 29.68 4.93
N LYS A 187 19.63 29.46 6.20
CA LYS A 187 20.83 30.04 6.86
C LYS A 187 22.13 29.66 6.13
N PRO A 188 22.39 28.38 5.77
CA PRO A 188 23.62 27.97 5.09
C PRO A 188 23.83 28.63 3.73
N CYS A 189 22.74 28.92 3.00
CA CYS A 189 22.81 29.57 1.69
C CYS A 189 22.57 31.08 1.74
N LYS A 190 22.56 31.71 2.93
CA LYS A 190 22.28 33.14 3.08
C LYS A 190 23.19 33.97 2.17
N GLY A 191 22.60 34.81 1.32
CA GLY A 191 23.31 35.63 0.34
C GLY A 191 23.32 35.06 -1.08
N ARG A 192 23.09 33.75 -1.27
CA ARG A 192 22.98 33.13 -2.60
C ARG A 192 21.61 33.38 -3.23
N LYS A 193 21.56 33.53 -4.56
CA LYS A 193 20.31 33.61 -5.33
C LYS A 193 19.52 32.31 -5.10
N GLY A 194 18.25 32.43 -4.69
CA GLY A 194 17.40 31.27 -4.41
C GLY A 194 17.36 30.77 -2.96
N ALA A 195 18.19 31.33 -2.07
CA ALA A 195 18.16 30.99 -0.63
C ALA A 195 16.95 31.55 0.13
N LYS A 196 16.30 32.59 -0.43
CA LYS A 196 15.07 33.18 0.11
C LYS A 196 13.88 32.53 -0.58
N ILE A 197 12.96 31.96 0.21
CA ILE A 197 11.71 31.36 -0.28
C ILE A 197 10.51 32.03 0.38
N THR A 198 9.40 32.11 -0.35
CA THR A 198 8.13 32.65 0.16
C THR A 198 7.14 31.52 0.31
N ILE A 199 6.64 31.33 1.53
CA ILE A 199 5.63 30.33 1.87
C ILE A 199 4.30 31.05 2.05
N SER A 200 3.39 30.88 1.10
CA SER A 200 2.05 31.48 1.13
C SER A 200 0.99 30.48 1.57
N VAL A 201 -0.09 31.00 2.15
CA VAL A 201 -1.30 30.20 2.35
C VAL A 201 -1.90 29.82 0.98
N PRO A 202 -2.14 28.52 0.68
CA PRO A 202 -2.54 28.06 -0.65
C PRO A 202 -3.82 28.70 -1.20
N HIS A 203 -4.75 29.12 -0.33
CA HIS A 203 -6.06 29.66 -0.70
C HIS A 203 -6.13 31.20 -0.74
N ARG A 204 -4.99 31.89 -0.74
CA ARG A 204 -4.90 33.37 -0.76
C ARG A 204 -5.73 34.04 -1.87
N ARG A 205 -5.83 33.42 -3.05
CA ARG A 205 -6.52 33.98 -4.23
C ARG A 205 -7.96 33.46 -4.40
N GLN A 206 -8.43 32.60 -3.51
CA GLN A 206 -9.75 31.99 -3.62
C GLN A 206 -10.83 32.94 -3.08
N LYS A 207 -11.76 33.36 -3.94
CA LYS A 207 -12.83 34.30 -3.57
C LYS A 207 -14.02 33.62 -2.88
N GLU A 208 -14.29 32.35 -3.22
CA GLU A 208 -15.49 31.63 -2.76
C GLU A 208 -15.11 30.30 -2.09
N THR A 209 -15.32 30.20 -0.77
CA THR A 209 -14.91 29.02 0.02
C THR A 209 -15.94 27.88 0.01
N THR A 210 -17.20 28.19 -0.28
CA THR A 210 -18.32 27.25 -0.36
C THR A 210 -18.18 26.29 -1.54
N GLU A 211 -17.60 26.75 -2.65
CA GLU A 211 -17.31 25.96 -3.84
C GLU A 211 -16.42 24.74 -3.53
N ASN A 212 -15.37 24.92 -2.73
CA ASN A 212 -14.44 23.84 -2.42
C ASN A 212 -15.11 22.71 -1.64
N LEU A 213 -16.05 23.04 -0.75
CA LEU A 213 -16.83 22.04 0.00
C LEU A 213 -17.75 21.27 -0.95
N ARG A 214 -18.41 21.93 -1.89
CA ARG A 214 -19.24 21.28 -2.92
C ARG A 214 -18.41 20.32 -3.79
N ILE A 215 -17.23 20.75 -4.23
CA ILE A 215 -16.29 19.90 -4.98
C ILE A 215 -15.93 18.67 -4.15
N LEU A 216 -15.51 18.85 -2.90
CA LEU A 216 -15.13 17.73 -2.04
C LEU A 216 -16.29 16.75 -1.79
N HIS A 217 -17.48 17.24 -1.45
CA HIS A 217 -18.65 16.40 -1.25
C HIS A 217 -19.04 15.62 -2.50
N ALA A 218 -18.87 16.20 -3.69
CA ALA A 218 -19.12 15.51 -4.93
C ALA A 218 -18.04 14.43 -5.21
N LEU A 219 -16.77 14.72 -4.92
CA LEU A 219 -15.66 13.78 -5.11
C LEU A 219 -15.78 12.50 -4.25
N ILE A 220 -16.29 12.61 -3.02
CA ILE A 220 -16.40 11.47 -2.09
C ILE A 220 -17.68 10.63 -2.29
N ASN A 221 -18.63 11.13 -3.10
CA ASN A 221 -19.94 10.51 -3.35
C ASN A 221 -20.15 10.18 -4.84
N SER A 222 -19.16 9.55 -5.47
CA SER A 222 -19.23 9.00 -6.84
C SER A 222 -19.45 9.99 -7.99
N ALA A 223 -19.48 11.30 -7.78
CA ALA A 223 -19.71 12.23 -8.90
C ALA A 223 -18.52 12.21 -9.88
N GLY A 224 -18.81 12.01 -11.17
CA GLY A 224 -17.79 12.13 -12.22
C GLY A 224 -17.27 13.57 -12.32
N ILE A 225 -16.06 13.76 -12.86
CA ILE A 225 -15.44 15.11 -13.01
C ILE A 225 -16.35 16.07 -13.80
N LEU A 226 -17.07 15.56 -14.81
CA LEU A 226 -18.03 16.34 -15.60
C LEU A 226 -19.27 16.73 -14.78
N ASP A 227 -19.72 15.87 -13.88
CA ASP A 227 -20.86 16.16 -13.00
C ASP A 227 -20.46 17.16 -11.92
N ILE A 228 -19.24 17.08 -11.39
CA ILE A 228 -18.69 18.12 -10.50
C ILE A 228 -18.71 19.47 -11.19
N ARG A 229 -18.32 19.54 -12.47
CA ARG A 229 -18.37 20.79 -13.25
C ARG A 229 -19.80 21.33 -13.39
N ARG A 230 -20.80 20.45 -13.51
CA ARG A 230 -22.23 20.82 -13.57
C ARG A 230 -22.75 21.29 -12.20
N ILE A 231 -22.43 20.57 -11.13
CA ILE A 231 -22.81 20.88 -9.73
C ILE A 231 -22.21 22.21 -9.27
N VAL A 232 -20.97 22.47 -9.67
CA VAL A 232 -20.26 23.74 -9.42
C VAL A 232 -20.65 24.81 -10.46
N GLY A 233 -21.68 24.56 -11.26
CA GLY A 233 -22.22 25.47 -12.28
C GLY A 233 -22.53 26.88 -11.75
N PRO A 234 -22.94 27.80 -12.65
CA PRO A 234 -22.62 29.24 -12.63
C PRO A 234 -23.31 30.10 -11.55
N ALA A 235 -23.41 29.62 -10.31
CA ALA A 235 -24.13 30.24 -9.20
C ALA A 235 -23.60 31.64 -8.80
N ALA A 236 -22.43 32.06 -9.29
CA ALA A 236 -21.89 33.41 -9.04
C ALA A 236 -21.27 34.12 -10.27
N THR A 237 -20.78 33.39 -11.29
CA THR A 237 -19.95 33.96 -12.36
C THR A 237 -20.47 33.78 -13.79
N GLY A 238 -21.63 33.15 -14.00
CA GLY A 238 -22.21 32.95 -15.34
C GLY A 238 -21.44 31.96 -16.24
N LYS A 239 -20.29 31.43 -15.81
CA LYS A 239 -19.45 30.49 -16.56
C LYS A 239 -19.11 29.27 -15.71
N ALA A 240 -19.25 28.07 -16.28
CA ALA A 240 -18.81 26.83 -15.64
C ALA A 240 -17.29 26.87 -15.41
N PRO A 241 -16.78 26.31 -14.29
CA PRO A 241 -15.35 26.25 -14.04
C PRO A 241 -14.64 25.44 -15.13
N GLY A 242 -13.42 25.87 -15.47
CA GLY A 242 -12.54 25.09 -16.35
C GLY A 242 -12.11 23.80 -15.66
N ILE A 243 -11.90 22.73 -16.43
CA ILE A 243 -11.52 21.40 -15.91
C ILE A 243 -10.18 21.47 -15.15
N SER A 244 -9.22 22.27 -15.63
CA SER A 244 -7.94 22.51 -14.95
C SER A 244 -8.13 23.01 -13.51
N ARG A 245 -9.12 23.88 -13.26
CA ARG A 245 -9.42 24.36 -11.90
C ARG A 245 -9.86 23.22 -10.97
N ILE A 246 -10.59 22.23 -11.48
CA ILE A 246 -11.03 21.06 -10.68
C ILE A 246 -9.82 20.19 -10.32
N TYR A 247 -8.94 19.91 -11.28
CA TYR A 247 -7.70 19.16 -11.02
C TYR A 247 -6.78 19.89 -10.01
N ASP A 248 -6.61 21.20 -10.13
CA ASP A 248 -5.84 22.00 -9.16
C ASP A 248 -6.45 21.92 -7.75
N ARG A 249 -7.78 21.85 -7.64
CA ARG A 249 -8.48 21.68 -6.37
C ARG A 249 -8.30 20.29 -5.80
N ILE A 250 -8.33 19.25 -6.63
CA ILE A 250 -8.04 17.87 -6.21
C ILE A 250 -6.62 17.77 -5.65
N ALA A 251 -5.61 18.28 -6.37
CA ALA A 251 -4.21 18.25 -5.93
C ALA A 251 -4.01 19.01 -4.60
N TRP A 252 -4.69 20.16 -4.45
CA TRP A 252 -4.66 20.92 -3.21
C TRP A 252 -5.34 20.16 -2.05
N LEU A 253 -6.53 19.58 -2.27
CA LEU A 253 -7.25 18.80 -1.27
C LEU A 253 -6.42 17.59 -0.81
N GLU A 254 -5.82 16.87 -1.74
CA GLU A 254 -4.93 15.74 -1.44
C GLU A 254 -3.81 16.17 -0.48
N GLN A 255 -3.08 17.26 -0.79
CA GLN A 255 -2.00 17.75 0.07
C GLN A 255 -2.50 18.08 1.48
N VAL A 256 -3.65 18.75 1.59
CA VAL A 256 -4.23 19.14 2.88
C VAL A 256 -4.64 17.92 3.70
N PHE A 257 -5.29 16.94 3.07
CA PHE A 257 -5.77 15.72 3.73
C PHE A 257 -4.61 14.84 4.19
N LEU A 258 -3.61 14.62 3.33
CA LEU A 258 -2.41 13.85 3.68
C LEU A 258 -1.60 14.52 4.79
N ALA A 259 -1.44 15.85 4.73
CA ALA A 259 -0.72 16.58 5.77
C ALA A 259 -1.48 16.54 7.11
N TYR A 260 -2.81 16.62 7.07
CA TYR A 260 -3.65 16.49 8.26
C TYR A 260 -3.50 15.10 8.91
N GLU A 261 -3.61 14.04 8.12
CA GLU A 261 -3.46 12.67 8.61
C GLU A 261 -2.06 12.45 9.22
N ARG A 262 -1.00 12.86 8.51
CA ARG A 262 0.38 12.73 9.01
C ARG A 262 0.55 13.38 10.39
N GLU A 263 -0.02 14.56 10.59
CA GLU A 263 0.05 15.26 11.88
C GLU A 263 -0.81 14.57 12.96
N MET A 264 -1.97 14.03 12.61
CA MET A 264 -2.82 13.29 13.57
C MET A 264 -2.16 11.98 14.02
N LEU A 265 -1.58 11.22 13.09
CA LEU A 265 -0.86 9.99 13.39
C LEU A 265 0.40 10.25 14.21
N ARG A 266 1.17 11.31 13.89
CA ARG A 266 2.33 11.72 14.71
C ARG A 266 1.94 11.95 16.17
N ARG A 267 0.87 12.71 16.41
CA ARG A 267 0.37 12.98 17.77
C ARG A 267 -0.14 11.73 18.48
N TRP A 268 -0.82 10.85 17.75
CA TRP A 268 -1.29 9.58 18.29
C TRP A 268 -0.11 8.70 18.70
N ARG A 269 0.88 8.53 17.81
CA ARG A 269 2.09 7.74 18.06
C ARG A 269 2.86 8.26 19.29
N GLU A 270 3.12 9.57 19.36
CA GLU A 270 3.79 10.18 20.52
C GLU A 270 3.04 9.96 21.84
N ARG A 271 1.71 9.92 21.80
CA ARG A 271 0.89 9.66 22.98
C ARG A 271 0.96 8.19 23.40
N MET A 272 0.91 7.28 22.44
CA MET A 272 1.03 5.83 22.69
C MET A 272 2.42 5.49 23.23
N GLU A 273 3.48 6.04 22.65
CA GLU A 273 4.87 5.83 23.12
C GLU A 273 5.12 6.41 24.52
N LYS A 274 4.41 7.49 24.90
CA LYS A 274 4.43 8.02 26.28
C LYS A 274 3.62 7.18 27.25
N SER A 275 2.66 6.40 26.76
CA SER A 275 1.86 5.52 27.59
C SER A 275 2.62 4.22 27.84
N SER A 276 2.73 3.77 29.09
CA SER A 276 3.35 2.47 29.42
C SER A 276 2.47 1.27 29.04
N ARG A 277 1.48 1.45 28.14
CA ARG A 277 0.56 0.39 27.73
C ARG A 277 1.18 -0.42 26.61
N THR A 278 1.12 -1.74 26.73
CA THR A 278 1.46 -2.66 25.65
C THR A 278 0.45 -2.50 24.52
N VAL A 279 0.94 -2.19 23.31
CA VAL A 279 0.10 -2.03 22.12
C VAL A 279 0.18 -3.31 21.27
N GLU A 280 -0.97 -3.82 20.84
CA GLU A 280 -1.08 -4.88 19.84
C GLU A 280 -1.75 -4.31 18.59
N HIS A 281 -1.05 -4.41 17.46
CA HIS A 281 -1.51 -3.98 16.16
C HIS A 281 -2.09 -5.17 15.41
N ARG A 282 -3.40 -5.18 15.20
CA ARG A 282 -4.08 -6.23 14.44
C ARG A 282 -4.36 -5.71 13.04
N LEU A 283 -3.54 -6.11 12.09
CA LEU A 283 -3.51 -5.56 10.75
C LEU A 283 -4.02 -6.58 9.75
N SER A 284 -4.81 -6.12 8.80
CA SER A 284 -5.22 -6.86 7.62
C SER A 284 -4.66 -6.18 6.39
N HIS A 285 -4.19 -6.96 5.43
CA HIS A 285 -3.64 -6.46 4.17
C HIS A 285 -4.18 -7.25 2.97
N ASP A 286 -4.60 -6.54 1.93
CA ASP A 286 -5.03 -7.12 0.65
C ASP A 286 -4.76 -6.12 -0.48
N ASP A 287 -4.71 -6.62 -1.71
CA ASP A 287 -4.48 -5.83 -2.92
C ASP A 287 -5.79 -5.56 -3.67
N LEU A 288 -5.98 -4.30 -4.06
CA LEU A 288 -7.07 -3.87 -4.93
C LEU A 288 -6.52 -3.64 -6.34
N VAL A 289 -7.05 -4.37 -7.31
CA VAL A 289 -6.75 -4.13 -8.72
C VAL A 289 -7.71 -3.10 -9.30
N LEU A 290 -7.17 -2.00 -9.84
CA LEU A 290 -7.91 -0.95 -10.53
C LEU A 290 -7.51 -0.88 -12.02
N LEU A 291 -8.44 -0.39 -12.84
CA LEU A 291 -8.22 -0.18 -14.27
C LEU A 291 -8.32 1.33 -14.58
N ALA A 292 -7.32 1.87 -15.26
CA ALA A 292 -7.32 3.25 -15.75
C ALA A 292 -7.41 3.30 -17.29
N ASN A 293 -8.23 4.21 -17.83
CA ASN A 293 -8.32 4.48 -19.27
C ASN A 293 -7.13 5.34 -19.72
N TRP A 294 -6.76 5.27 -21.00
CA TRP A 294 -5.64 6.03 -21.57
C TRP A 294 -6.02 7.45 -22.00
N GLU A 295 -5.02 8.35 -22.03
CA GLU A 295 -5.20 9.79 -22.30
C GLU A 295 -5.77 10.12 -23.70
N THR A 296 -5.64 9.24 -24.70
CA THR A 296 -6.07 9.53 -26.08
C THR A 296 -7.36 8.79 -26.45
N ALA A 297 -8.28 9.48 -27.12
CA ALA A 297 -9.53 8.88 -27.60
C ALA A 297 -9.31 7.81 -28.70
N SER A 298 -8.13 7.80 -29.32
CA SER A 298 -7.70 6.86 -30.35
C SER A 298 -7.25 5.51 -29.79
N ASP A 299 -6.80 5.44 -28.53
CA ASP A 299 -6.37 4.21 -27.87
C ASP A 299 -7.25 3.92 -26.64
N LYS A 300 -8.13 2.92 -26.76
CA LYS A 300 -9.12 2.55 -25.73
C LYS A 300 -8.67 1.41 -24.83
N ARG A 301 -7.39 1.04 -24.85
CA ARG A 301 -6.86 -0.02 -23.97
C ARG A 301 -6.87 0.47 -22.51
N ASN A 302 -6.92 -0.45 -21.54
CA ASN A 302 -6.92 -0.11 -20.10
C ASN A 302 -5.55 -0.43 -19.49
N THR A 303 -5.14 0.23 -18.41
CA THR A 303 -3.92 -0.10 -17.65
C THR A 303 -4.30 -0.63 -16.28
N GLN A 304 -3.73 -1.78 -15.91
CA GLN A 304 -3.95 -2.37 -14.61
C GLN A 304 -3.00 -1.74 -13.60
N LEU A 305 -3.55 -1.27 -12.49
CA LEU A 305 -2.82 -0.74 -11.35
C LEU A 305 -3.14 -1.60 -10.13
N ASN A 306 -2.12 -2.01 -9.40
CA ASN A 306 -2.27 -2.70 -8.13
C ASN A 306 -2.19 -1.68 -7.00
N VAL A 307 -3.09 -1.82 -6.04
CA VAL A 307 -3.21 -0.92 -4.90
C VAL A 307 -3.09 -1.73 -3.62
N SER A 308 -1.97 -1.59 -2.92
CA SER A 308 -1.72 -2.26 -1.66
C SER A 308 -2.37 -1.49 -0.51
N ILE A 309 -3.21 -2.17 0.27
CA ILE A 309 -4.02 -1.57 1.33
C ILE A 309 -3.80 -2.31 2.64
N THR A 310 -3.51 -1.56 3.70
CA THR A 310 -3.44 -2.12 5.07
C THR A 310 -4.36 -1.36 6.01
N ALA A 311 -5.15 -2.09 6.80
CA ALA A 311 -6.09 -1.54 7.77
C ALA A 311 -6.03 -2.27 9.12
N ASP A 312 -6.40 -1.57 10.18
CA ASP A 312 -6.55 -2.10 11.53
C ASP A 312 -7.88 -2.86 11.68
N ALA A 313 -7.83 -4.11 12.13
CA ALA A 313 -8.98 -4.99 12.30
C ALA A 313 -9.87 -4.62 13.48
N THR A 314 -9.39 -3.89 14.48
CA THR A 314 -10.21 -3.52 15.64
C THR A 314 -11.05 -2.29 15.35
N SER A 315 -10.47 -1.29 14.70
CA SER A 315 -11.09 0.03 14.47
C SER A 315 -11.59 0.23 13.04
N GLY A 316 -11.11 -0.58 12.09
CA GLY A 316 -11.30 -0.36 10.65
C GLY A 316 -10.47 0.81 10.10
N TYR A 317 -9.48 1.33 10.85
CA TYR A 317 -8.64 2.44 10.41
C TYR A 317 -7.71 2.01 9.27
N VAL A 318 -7.74 2.72 8.14
CA VAL A 318 -6.92 2.38 6.97
C VAL A 318 -5.61 3.16 7.05
N TYR A 319 -4.51 2.47 7.35
CA TYR A 319 -3.19 3.11 7.50
C TYR A 319 -2.62 3.57 6.17
N ARG A 320 -2.62 2.71 5.15
CA ARG A 320 -1.99 3.00 3.85
C ARG A 320 -2.83 2.46 2.70
N CYS A 321 -2.74 3.14 1.56
CA CYS A 321 -3.34 2.80 0.28
C CYS A 321 -2.37 3.31 -0.80
N ASP A 322 -1.47 2.43 -1.25
CA ASP A 322 -0.37 2.79 -2.15
C ASP A 322 -0.55 2.12 -3.51
N VAL A 323 -0.33 2.88 -4.58
CA VAL A 323 -0.50 2.41 -5.96
C VAL A 323 0.87 2.17 -6.59
N ASP A 324 1.01 1.08 -7.34
CA ASP A 324 2.20 0.69 -8.12
C ASP A 324 2.45 1.56 -9.37
N PHE A 325 2.33 2.88 -9.23
CA PHE A 325 2.49 3.85 -10.31
C PHE A 325 3.20 5.11 -9.84
N ASP A 326 4.29 5.48 -10.50
CA ASP A 326 5.05 6.72 -10.27
C ASP A 326 4.63 7.81 -11.27
N PRO A 327 3.79 8.78 -10.88
CA PRO A 327 3.34 9.86 -11.74
C PRO A 327 4.38 10.97 -11.94
N ARG A 328 5.55 10.88 -11.29
CA ARG A 328 6.61 11.90 -11.39
C ARG A 328 7.54 11.68 -12.58
N ILE A 329 7.47 10.49 -13.18
CA ILE A 329 8.35 10.08 -14.27
C ILE A 329 7.74 10.49 -15.60
N SER A 330 8.48 11.25 -16.40
CA SER A 330 8.24 11.33 -17.84
C SER A 330 8.99 10.16 -18.50
N PRO A 331 8.31 9.27 -19.23
CA PRO A 331 8.95 8.09 -19.82
C PRO A 331 10.15 8.44 -20.70
N MET A 332 10.01 9.40 -21.62
CA MET A 332 11.08 9.81 -22.52
C MET A 332 12.24 10.52 -21.79
N GLU A 333 11.96 11.41 -20.82
CA GLU A 333 13.02 12.05 -20.05
C GLU A 333 13.80 11.01 -19.21
N GLU A 334 13.10 10.03 -18.65
CA GLU A 334 13.70 8.95 -17.88
C GLU A 334 14.53 8.01 -18.75
N PHE A 335 14.06 7.69 -19.96
CA PHE A 335 14.82 6.90 -20.93
C PHE A 335 16.11 7.62 -21.30
N ASN A 336 16.00 8.90 -21.65
CA ASN A 336 17.15 9.72 -22.01
C ASN A 336 18.16 9.82 -20.86
N ARG A 337 17.69 10.09 -19.63
CA ARG A 337 18.54 10.16 -18.44
C ARG A 337 19.20 8.83 -18.09
N SER A 338 18.51 7.72 -18.32
CA SER A 338 18.98 6.39 -17.89
C SER A 338 19.94 5.76 -18.89
N TYR A 339 19.74 6.02 -20.19
CA TYR A 339 20.39 5.27 -21.26
C TYR A 339 21.24 6.11 -22.20
N PHE A 340 21.38 7.42 -21.95
CA PHE A 340 22.34 8.25 -22.67
C PHE A 340 23.34 8.93 -21.72
N ASP A 341 24.58 9.08 -22.18
CA ASP A 341 25.62 9.89 -21.54
C ASP A 341 25.50 11.38 -21.89
N GLU A 342 26.40 12.21 -21.37
CA GLU A 342 26.44 13.66 -21.63
C GLU A 342 26.75 13.98 -23.11
N GLU A 343 27.36 13.04 -23.84
CA GLU A 343 27.67 13.15 -25.26
C GLU A 343 26.55 12.61 -26.18
N GLY A 344 25.46 12.08 -25.60
CA GLY A 344 24.34 11.52 -26.37
C GLY A 344 24.57 10.13 -26.93
N ARG A 345 25.52 9.36 -26.38
CA ARG A 345 25.75 7.95 -26.72
C ARG A 345 25.07 7.03 -25.72
N LEU A 346 24.77 5.80 -26.14
CA LEU A 346 24.12 4.81 -25.27
C LEU A 346 25.01 4.43 -24.07
N ALA A 347 24.42 4.45 -22.88
CA ALA A 347 25.06 4.15 -21.61
C ALA A 347 24.21 3.19 -20.74
N ASN A 348 24.82 2.63 -19.67
CA ASN A 348 24.15 1.75 -18.70
C ASN A 348 23.53 0.46 -19.27
N LEU A 349 24.05 -0.04 -20.39
CA LEU A 349 23.57 -1.27 -21.03
C LEU A 349 24.28 -2.52 -20.54
N THR A 350 25.60 -2.42 -20.33
CA THR A 350 26.48 -3.53 -20.00
C THR A 350 27.03 -3.41 -18.58
N TRP A 351 27.53 -4.53 -18.07
CA TRP A 351 28.29 -4.60 -16.83
C TRP A 351 29.53 -5.46 -17.02
N ASP A 352 30.66 -4.99 -16.48
CA ASP A 352 31.90 -5.74 -16.47
C ASP A 352 31.93 -6.66 -15.25
N TYR A 353 31.73 -7.95 -15.47
CA TYR A 353 31.83 -8.98 -14.44
C TYR A 353 33.23 -9.55 -14.47
N ARG A 354 33.94 -9.48 -13.34
CA ARG A 354 35.27 -10.08 -13.19
C ARG A 354 35.26 -11.53 -13.67
N ASP A 355 36.20 -11.89 -14.53
CA ASP A 355 36.38 -13.26 -15.06
C ASP A 355 35.18 -13.80 -15.87
N ALA A 356 34.22 -12.95 -16.26
CA ALA A 356 33.29 -13.33 -17.32
C ALA A 356 34.04 -13.37 -18.65
N GLN A 357 33.68 -14.35 -19.50
CA GLN A 357 34.20 -14.48 -20.86
C GLN A 357 34.23 -13.11 -21.56
N SER A 358 35.18 -12.91 -22.48
CA SER A 358 35.60 -11.67 -23.16
C SER A 358 34.52 -10.88 -23.93
N CYS A 359 33.29 -10.83 -23.42
CA CYS A 359 32.10 -10.42 -24.12
C CYS A 359 31.18 -9.60 -23.18
N PRO A 360 30.72 -8.42 -23.61
CA PRO A 360 30.02 -7.45 -22.76
C PRO A 360 28.57 -7.85 -22.39
N VAL A 361 28.39 -8.35 -21.17
CA VAL A 361 27.09 -8.87 -20.71
C VAL A 361 26.09 -7.73 -20.42
N PRO A 362 24.81 -7.86 -20.83
CA PRO A 362 23.74 -6.95 -20.42
C PRO A 362 23.58 -6.86 -18.88
N ARG A 363 23.24 -5.67 -18.38
CA ARG A 363 22.87 -5.47 -16.96
C ARG A 363 21.63 -6.28 -16.60
N PHE A 364 21.64 -6.93 -15.44
CA PHE A 364 20.47 -7.59 -14.88
C PHE A 364 19.39 -6.59 -14.43
N SER A 365 18.15 -7.07 -14.30
CA SER A 365 17.02 -6.22 -13.90
C SER A 365 17.19 -5.48 -12.58
N TRP A 366 17.99 -5.98 -11.63
CA TRP A 366 18.25 -5.27 -10.37
C TRP A 366 19.42 -4.26 -10.47
N GLN A 367 20.20 -4.27 -11.55
CA GLN A 367 21.29 -3.32 -11.79
C GLN A 367 20.93 -2.20 -12.77
N ARG A 368 19.89 -2.42 -13.59
CA ARG A 368 19.43 -1.41 -14.56
C ARG A 368 18.84 -0.21 -13.82
N PRO A 369 19.12 1.05 -14.25
CA PRO A 369 18.54 2.24 -13.64
C PRO A 369 17.00 2.23 -13.62
N THR A 370 16.37 1.61 -14.63
CA THR A 370 14.91 1.46 -14.74
C THR A 370 14.37 0.21 -14.06
N GLY A 371 15.21 -0.57 -13.38
CA GLY A 371 14.86 -1.87 -12.81
C GLY A 371 13.82 -1.82 -11.68
N ARG A 372 13.59 -0.63 -11.09
CA ARG A 372 12.47 -0.35 -10.18
C ARG A 372 11.12 -0.35 -10.91
N LEU A 373 11.10 0.02 -12.19
CA LEU A 373 9.90 0.17 -13.00
C LEU A 373 9.47 -1.17 -13.59
N HIS A 374 8.21 -1.27 -13.99
CA HIS A 374 7.76 -2.37 -14.83
C HIS A 374 8.30 -2.16 -16.26
N GLU A 375 9.54 -2.55 -16.50
CA GLU A 375 10.31 -2.23 -17.72
C GLU A 375 9.58 -2.50 -19.05
N PRO A 376 8.85 -3.62 -19.25
CA PRO A 376 8.05 -3.79 -20.45
C PRO A 376 7.00 -2.67 -20.67
N GLN A 377 6.34 -2.21 -19.60
CA GLN A 377 5.37 -1.10 -19.69
C GLN A 377 6.08 0.24 -19.87
N PHE A 378 7.25 0.42 -19.25
CA PHE A 378 8.09 1.60 -19.44
C PHE A 378 8.51 1.80 -20.90
N PHE A 379 9.14 0.80 -21.53
CA PHE A 379 9.59 0.92 -22.92
C PHE A 379 8.43 1.11 -23.89
N ALA A 380 7.29 0.47 -23.64
CA ALA A 380 6.08 0.73 -24.40
C ALA A 380 5.55 2.16 -24.21
N ALA A 381 5.68 2.72 -23.01
CA ALA A 381 5.33 4.12 -22.75
C ALA A 381 6.17 5.08 -23.60
N CYS A 382 7.48 4.86 -23.68
CA CYS A 382 8.37 5.64 -24.54
C CYS A 382 7.98 5.53 -26.03
N ILE A 383 7.73 4.31 -26.52
CA ILE A 383 7.32 4.08 -27.92
C ILE A 383 5.99 4.77 -28.24
N ASN A 384 5.02 4.69 -27.33
CA ASN A 384 3.69 5.27 -27.56
C ASN A 384 3.72 6.80 -27.53
N GLU A 385 4.53 7.41 -26.66
CA GLU A 385 4.71 8.86 -26.61
C GLU A 385 5.24 9.40 -27.95
N ILE A 386 6.24 8.72 -28.54
CA ILE A 386 6.75 9.07 -29.87
C ILE A 386 5.69 8.82 -30.96
N LYS A 387 4.95 7.71 -30.90
CA LYS A 387 3.88 7.44 -31.88
C LYS A 387 2.77 8.49 -31.84
N ASP A 388 2.39 8.96 -30.64
CA ASP A 388 1.41 10.05 -30.49
C ASP A 388 1.95 11.37 -31.06
N PHE A 389 3.22 11.69 -30.77
CA PHE A 389 3.90 12.83 -31.38
C PHE A 389 3.88 12.76 -32.91
N ARG A 390 4.20 11.60 -33.49
CA ARG A 390 4.13 11.37 -34.94
C ARG A 390 2.72 11.46 -35.50
N SER A 391 1.72 10.95 -34.80
CA SER A 391 0.32 11.10 -35.21
C SER A 391 -0.09 12.58 -35.32
N LYS A 392 0.42 13.44 -34.43
CA LYS A 392 0.21 14.89 -34.47
C LYS A 392 1.00 15.54 -35.61
N LEU A 393 2.25 15.13 -35.83
CA LEU A 393 3.07 15.61 -36.96
C LEU A 393 2.47 15.24 -38.32
N LYS A 394 1.79 14.10 -38.43
CA LYS A 394 1.19 13.62 -39.67
C LYS A 394 0.21 14.63 -40.28
N ALA A 395 -0.47 15.43 -39.47
CA ALA A 395 -1.37 16.48 -39.95
C ALA A 395 -0.63 17.65 -40.64
N GLY A 396 0.67 17.82 -40.38
CA GLY A 396 1.55 18.81 -41.00
C GLY A 396 2.39 18.27 -42.17
N LEU A 397 2.27 16.98 -42.52
CA LEU A 397 2.95 16.39 -43.68
C LEU A 397 2.16 16.68 -44.96
N ALA A 398 2.82 17.26 -45.96
CA ALA A 398 2.23 17.44 -47.28
C ALA A 398 2.21 16.12 -48.06
N PRO A 399 1.31 15.95 -49.06
CA PRO A 399 1.29 14.75 -49.91
C PRO A 399 2.61 14.50 -50.64
N ASN A 400 3.36 15.57 -50.94
CA ASN A 400 4.69 15.50 -51.55
C ASN A 400 5.75 15.89 -50.50
N PRO A 401 6.79 15.07 -50.25
CA PRO A 401 7.81 15.34 -49.23
C PRO A 401 8.52 16.69 -49.41
N GLU A 402 8.75 17.11 -50.65
CA GLU A 402 9.40 18.38 -51.02
C GLU A 402 8.59 19.63 -50.59
N ASN A 403 7.28 19.47 -50.41
CA ASN A 403 6.38 20.54 -49.98
C ASN A 403 6.13 20.54 -48.47
N THR A 404 6.76 19.62 -47.73
CA THR A 404 6.65 19.57 -46.26
C THR A 404 7.67 20.54 -45.66
N ASP A 405 7.27 21.26 -44.60
CA ASP A 405 8.20 22.11 -43.84
C ASP A 405 9.44 21.29 -43.41
N PRO A 406 10.67 21.71 -43.76
CA PRO A 406 11.89 21.00 -43.40
C PRO A 406 12.01 20.69 -41.90
N ARG A 407 11.44 21.53 -41.02
CA ARG A 407 11.41 21.29 -39.57
C ARG A 407 10.50 20.13 -39.20
N VAL A 408 9.36 19.99 -39.87
CA VAL A 408 8.42 18.88 -39.66
C VAL A 408 9.03 17.58 -40.19
N MET A 409 9.70 17.63 -41.34
CA MET A 409 10.42 16.47 -41.89
C MET A 409 11.58 16.03 -40.99
N ALA A 410 12.39 16.96 -40.50
CA ALA A 410 13.48 16.66 -39.56
C ALA A 410 12.96 16.07 -38.24
N ALA A 411 11.86 16.61 -37.69
CA ALA A 411 11.22 16.07 -36.49
C ALA A 411 10.64 14.66 -36.72
N TRP A 412 10.10 14.40 -37.92
CA TRP A 412 9.61 13.07 -38.30
C TRP A 412 10.76 12.05 -38.36
N LEU A 413 11.86 12.39 -39.05
CA LEU A 413 13.03 11.52 -39.16
C LEU A 413 13.67 11.25 -37.79
N GLY A 414 13.88 12.28 -36.96
CA GLY A 414 14.42 12.10 -35.61
C GLY A 414 13.52 11.25 -34.69
N SER A 415 12.21 11.26 -34.94
CA SER A 415 11.27 10.40 -34.22
C SER A 415 11.34 8.92 -34.64
N GLU A 416 11.74 8.62 -35.88
CA GLU A 416 12.04 7.24 -36.32
C GLU A 416 13.30 6.73 -35.64
N GLU A 417 14.38 7.51 -35.69
CA GLU A 417 15.66 7.18 -35.05
C GLU A 417 15.49 6.91 -33.54
N SER A 418 14.66 7.73 -32.87
CA SER A 418 14.33 7.52 -31.45
C SER A 418 13.59 6.20 -31.22
N LEU A 419 12.64 5.83 -32.09
CA LEU A 419 11.91 4.56 -31.98
C LEU A 419 12.82 3.35 -32.20
N GLU A 420 13.70 3.43 -33.19
CA GLU A 420 14.70 2.40 -33.47
C GLU A 420 15.65 2.23 -32.29
N THR A 421 16.13 3.34 -31.71
CA THR A 421 17.01 3.33 -30.54
C THR A 421 16.34 2.67 -29.32
N ILE A 422 15.07 3.02 -29.03
CA ILE A 422 14.33 2.40 -27.93
C ILE A 422 14.16 0.89 -28.15
N ARG A 423 13.87 0.47 -29.39
CA ARG A 423 13.76 -0.97 -29.72
C ARG A 423 15.11 -1.68 -29.64
N ALA A 424 16.19 -1.03 -30.06
CA ALA A 424 17.54 -1.58 -29.95
C ALA A 424 17.90 -1.86 -28.47
N VAL A 425 17.57 -0.95 -27.56
CA VAL A 425 17.76 -1.16 -26.11
C VAL A 425 16.80 -2.23 -25.56
N ALA A 426 15.50 -2.10 -25.81
CA ALA A 426 14.51 -2.95 -25.18
C ALA A 426 14.47 -4.38 -25.75
N GLU A 427 14.40 -4.51 -27.09
CA GLU A 427 14.29 -5.79 -27.79
C GLU A 427 15.67 -6.39 -28.12
N GLY A 428 16.64 -5.54 -28.50
CA GLY A 428 18.00 -5.96 -28.83
C GLY A 428 18.81 -6.34 -27.59
N TRP A 429 19.10 -5.37 -26.71
CA TRP A 429 19.93 -5.59 -25.53
C TRP A 429 19.25 -6.45 -24.46
N PHE A 430 18.05 -6.06 -24.02
CA PHE A 430 17.37 -6.70 -22.88
C PHE A 430 16.43 -7.85 -23.27
N GLY A 431 16.16 -8.02 -24.57
CA GLY A 431 15.35 -9.15 -25.07
C GLY A 431 13.88 -9.09 -24.67
N PHE A 432 13.31 -7.91 -24.43
CA PHE A 432 11.89 -7.75 -24.19
C PHE A 432 11.11 -7.98 -25.48
N ASN A 433 10.08 -8.82 -25.44
CA ASN A 433 9.19 -9.01 -26.59
C ASN A 433 8.04 -7.99 -26.54
N LEU A 434 8.28 -6.78 -27.06
CA LEU A 434 7.29 -5.70 -26.98
C LEU A 434 6.08 -5.94 -27.90
N SER A 435 6.23 -6.78 -28.93
CA SER A 435 5.18 -7.10 -29.90
C SER A 435 4.16 -8.15 -29.41
N LYS A 436 4.58 -9.10 -28.57
CA LYS A 436 3.69 -10.13 -27.99
C LYS A 436 2.99 -9.69 -26.72
N LEU A 437 3.55 -8.70 -26.03
CA LEU A 437 2.95 -8.18 -24.81
C LEU A 437 1.87 -7.15 -25.20
N PRO A 438 0.67 -7.17 -24.60
CA PRO A 438 -0.34 -6.13 -24.79
C PRO A 438 0.10 -4.88 -24.05
N LEU A 439 1.22 -4.28 -24.48
CA LEU A 439 1.91 -3.27 -23.70
C LEU A 439 1.23 -1.92 -23.82
N ARG A 440 1.15 -1.29 -22.65
CA ARG A 440 0.28 -0.17 -22.34
C ARG A 440 1.05 0.99 -21.76
N GLY A 441 0.62 2.21 -22.05
CA GLY A 441 1.10 3.44 -21.46
C GLY A 441 1.37 4.51 -22.50
N SER A 442 0.70 5.65 -22.41
CA SER A 442 1.26 6.97 -22.73
C SER A 442 0.65 7.87 -21.67
N PHE A 443 1.11 7.67 -20.43
CA PHE A 443 0.72 8.50 -19.30
C PHE A 443 1.91 9.37 -18.94
N ARG A 444 1.65 10.52 -18.33
CA ARG A 444 2.66 11.15 -17.47
C ARG A 444 2.86 10.29 -16.22
N GLY A 445 3.71 9.29 -16.34
CA GLY A 445 4.07 8.35 -15.27
C GLY A 445 4.25 6.92 -15.77
N VAL A 446 4.79 6.06 -14.89
CA VAL A 446 5.14 4.67 -15.22
C VAL A 446 4.79 3.76 -14.04
N THR A 447 4.32 2.54 -14.33
CA THR A 447 4.10 1.51 -13.32
C THR A 447 5.42 1.04 -12.71
N THR A 448 5.42 0.83 -11.40
CA THR A 448 6.56 0.31 -10.64
C THR A 448 6.45 -1.22 -10.54
N ARG A 449 7.55 -1.91 -10.21
CA ARG A 449 7.44 -3.33 -9.87
C ARG A 449 6.69 -3.47 -8.55
N ASP A 450 5.69 -4.34 -8.56
CA ASP A 450 4.82 -4.61 -7.42
C ASP A 450 5.61 -4.98 -6.14
N ILE A 451 6.65 -5.82 -6.26
CA ILE A 451 7.49 -6.23 -5.12
C ILE A 451 8.15 -5.06 -4.38
N TYR A 452 8.66 -4.05 -5.10
CA TYR A 452 9.25 -2.86 -4.47
C TYR A 452 8.16 -1.99 -3.83
N THR A 453 7.02 -1.83 -4.51
CA THR A 453 5.88 -1.06 -4.00
C THR A 453 5.37 -1.65 -2.68
N LYS A 454 5.20 -2.98 -2.63
CA LYS A 454 4.79 -3.71 -1.42
C LYS A 454 5.82 -3.62 -0.31
N ALA A 455 7.10 -3.83 -0.62
CA ALA A 455 8.15 -3.69 0.38
C ALA A 455 8.19 -2.28 0.99
N ALA A 456 8.09 -1.25 0.15
CA ALA A 456 8.01 0.14 0.59
C ALA A 456 6.74 0.43 1.42
N HIS A 457 5.59 -0.15 1.02
CA HIS A 457 4.34 -0.05 1.77
C HIS A 457 4.48 -0.56 3.21
N PHE A 458 5.06 -1.75 3.40
CA PHE A 458 5.23 -2.34 4.73
C PHE A 458 6.33 -1.67 5.56
N LEU A 459 7.42 -1.20 4.95
CA LEU A 459 8.42 -0.40 5.65
C LEU A 459 7.81 0.89 6.21
N LEU A 460 7.07 1.62 5.39
CA LEU A 460 6.41 2.85 5.83
C LEU A 460 5.27 2.59 6.81
N LEU A 461 4.56 1.46 6.68
CA LEU A 461 3.60 1.02 7.70
C LEU A 461 4.29 0.80 9.04
N LYS A 462 5.40 0.06 9.08
CA LYS A 462 6.20 -0.16 10.30
C LYS A 462 6.62 1.16 10.95
N GLU A 463 7.04 2.14 10.15
CA GLU A 463 7.37 3.49 10.65
C GLU A 463 6.18 4.25 11.24
N MET A 464 4.95 3.96 10.82
CA MET A 464 3.74 4.64 11.33
C MET A 464 3.28 4.09 12.68
N LEU A 465 3.64 2.85 13.01
CA LEU A 465 3.17 2.15 14.19
C LEU A 465 4.05 2.44 15.42
N PRO A 466 3.47 2.68 16.61
CA PRO A 466 4.23 2.66 17.85
C PRO A 466 4.75 1.26 18.14
N ARG A 467 5.81 1.15 18.95
CA ARG A 467 6.39 -0.14 19.34
C ARG A 467 5.32 -1.02 20.02
N GLY A 468 5.10 -2.21 19.49
CA GLY A 468 4.08 -3.15 19.98
C GLY A 468 4.20 -4.53 19.35
N ARG A 469 3.30 -5.45 19.69
CA ARG A 469 3.12 -6.71 18.96
C ARG A 469 2.37 -6.41 17.66
N ILE A 470 2.72 -7.08 16.57
CA ILE A 470 2.08 -6.92 15.26
C ILE A 470 1.55 -8.29 14.83
N VAL A 471 0.24 -8.35 14.59
CA VAL A 471 -0.44 -9.50 13.99
C VAL A 471 -0.91 -9.06 12.61
N LEU A 472 -0.25 -9.54 11.56
CA LEU A 472 -0.58 -9.22 10.17
C LEU A 472 -1.30 -10.39 9.53
N THR A 473 -2.51 -10.15 9.02
CA THR A 473 -3.26 -11.11 8.20
C THR A 473 -3.22 -10.69 6.74
N THR A 474 -2.86 -11.60 5.84
CA THR A 474 -2.79 -11.35 4.40
C THR A 474 -3.47 -12.46 3.61
N GLU A 475 -3.75 -12.23 2.33
CA GLU A 475 -4.00 -13.33 1.40
C GLU A 475 -2.73 -14.10 1.03
N GLN A 476 -2.91 -15.24 0.36
CA GLN A 476 -1.83 -16.01 -0.27
C GLN A 476 -1.25 -15.28 -1.49
N GLU A 477 -0.44 -14.26 -1.22
CA GLU A 477 0.24 -13.47 -2.24
C GLU A 477 1.71 -13.92 -2.36
N ALA A 478 2.25 -13.94 -3.59
CA ALA A 478 3.51 -14.60 -3.95
C ALA A 478 4.78 -13.80 -3.57
N THR A 479 4.70 -12.47 -3.51
CA THR A 479 5.82 -11.59 -3.16
C THR A 479 6.05 -11.49 -1.65
N LEU A 480 5.00 -11.61 -0.83
CA LEU A 480 5.06 -11.47 0.63
C LEU A 480 6.10 -12.39 1.32
N PRO A 481 6.22 -13.69 0.98
CA PRO A 481 7.25 -14.58 1.54
C PRO A 481 8.68 -14.05 1.44
N THR A 482 8.97 -13.28 0.39
CA THR A 482 10.32 -12.75 0.13
C THR A 482 10.56 -11.44 0.88
N ILE A 483 9.53 -10.67 1.21
CA ILE A 483 9.71 -9.30 1.76
C ILE A 483 9.41 -9.19 3.25
N LEU A 484 8.35 -9.85 3.75
CA LEU A 484 7.88 -9.66 5.13
C LEU A 484 8.90 -10.12 6.18
N PRO A 485 9.59 -11.26 6.00
CA PRO A 485 10.60 -11.69 6.98
C PRO A 485 11.74 -10.67 7.16
N HIS A 486 12.13 -9.94 6.11
CA HIS A 486 13.19 -8.94 6.20
C HIS A 486 12.70 -7.61 6.80
N ILE A 487 11.52 -7.15 6.37
CA ILE A 487 10.96 -5.86 6.84
C ILE A 487 10.68 -5.89 8.35
N PHE A 488 10.21 -7.03 8.85
CA PHE A 488 9.90 -7.25 10.26
C PHE A 488 10.95 -8.09 10.98
N ALA A 489 12.20 -8.15 10.47
CA ALA A 489 13.24 -9.03 11.01
C ALA A 489 13.47 -8.81 12.52
N ASP A 490 13.49 -7.56 12.98
CA ASP A 490 13.67 -7.24 14.40
C ASP A 490 12.48 -7.70 15.24
N GLU A 491 11.25 -7.42 14.80
CA GLU A 491 10.05 -7.88 15.49
C GLU A 491 9.92 -9.41 15.50
N ILE A 492 10.43 -10.10 14.48
CA ILE A 492 10.49 -11.56 14.43
C ILE A 492 11.50 -12.10 15.44
N ARG A 493 12.70 -11.51 15.50
CA ARG A 493 13.74 -11.90 16.47
C ARG A 493 13.30 -11.66 17.91
N GLU A 494 12.49 -10.63 18.15
CA GLU A 494 11.91 -10.30 19.44
C GLU A 494 10.57 -11.03 19.73
N ASP A 495 10.12 -11.96 18.89
CA ASP A 495 8.83 -12.68 19.00
C ASP A 495 7.59 -11.75 19.11
N ARG A 496 7.68 -10.56 18.52
CA ARG A 496 6.60 -9.55 18.47
C ARG A 496 5.86 -9.51 17.14
N PHE A 497 6.25 -10.31 16.14
CA PHE A 497 5.58 -10.37 14.85
C PHE A 497 4.87 -11.71 14.63
N THR A 498 3.63 -11.66 14.19
CA THR A 498 2.83 -12.81 13.78
C THR A 498 2.26 -12.53 12.40
N TRP A 499 2.47 -13.45 11.47
CA TRP A 499 1.94 -13.39 10.12
C TRP A 499 1.04 -14.59 9.86
N LEU A 500 -0.21 -14.28 9.52
CA LEU A 500 -1.27 -15.23 9.18
C LEU A 500 -1.60 -15.07 7.70
N ALA A 501 -1.47 -16.14 6.92
CA ALA A 501 -1.89 -16.15 5.53
C ALA A 501 -3.25 -16.82 5.43
N MET A 502 -4.19 -16.24 4.70
CA MET A 502 -5.55 -16.78 4.62
C MET A 502 -6.10 -16.88 3.21
N SER A 503 -7.13 -17.71 3.07
CA SER A 503 -7.95 -17.84 1.88
C SER A 503 -9.37 -18.18 2.27
N PHE A 504 -10.34 -17.68 1.49
CA PHE A 504 -11.76 -17.92 1.73
C PHE A 504 -12.51 -17.92 0.38
N ASN A 505 -13.75 -18.42 0.38
CA ASN A 505 -14.55 -18.52 -0.84
C ASN A 505 -15.09 -17.15 -1.27
N LYS A 506 -14.32 -16.45 -2.12
CA LYS A 506 -14.72 -15.16 -2.72
C LYS A 506 -15.83 -15.26 -3.77
N LYS A 507 -16.11 -16.47 -4.28
CA LYS A 507 -17.08 -16.69 -5.37
C LYS A 507 -18.47 -17.06 -4.87
N ALA A 508 -18.64 -17.19 -3.55
CA ALA A 508 -19.91 -17.55 -2.95
C ALA A 508 -20.98 -16.50 -3.28
N LYS A 509 -22.18 -16.98 -3.63
CA LYS A 509 -23.33 -16.10 -3.92
C LYS A 509 -23.98 -15.62 -2.62
N LYS A 510 -24.69 -14.48 -2.66
CA LYS A 510 -25.38 -13.92 -1.49
C LYS A 510 -26.24 -14.95 -0.70
N PRO A 511 -27.05 -15.82 -1.34
CA PRO A 511 -27.83 -16.83 -0.62
C PRO A 511 -26.96 -17.87 0.10
N GLU A 512 -25.85 -18.28 -0.52
CA GLU A 512 -24.90 -19.22 0.07
C GLU A 512 -24.21 -18.62 1.30
N ILE A 513 -23.77 -17.35 1.19
CA ILE A 513 -23.20 -16.59 2.31
C ILE A 513 -24.18 -16.55 3.47
N VAL A 514 -25.42 -16.14 3.23
CA VAL A 514 -26.45 -16.04 4.28
C VAL A 514 -26.74 -17.40 4.91
N GLY A 515 -26.84 -18.45 4.10
CA GLY A 515 -27.07 -19.83 4.58
C GLY A 515 -25.95 -20.31 5.51
N LYS A 516 -24.71 -20.31 5.03
CA LYS A 516 -23.55 -20.76 5.82
C LYS A 516 -23.33 -19.95 7.08
N VAL A 517 -23.51 -18.62 7.02
CA VAL A 517 -23.42 -17.75 8.20
C VAL A 517 -24.52 -18.09 9.21
N LYS A 518 -25.75 -18.36 8.77
CA LYS A 518 -26.86 -18.74 9.65
C LYS A 518 -26.61 -20.10 10.31
N ASP A 519 -26.11 -21.07 9.58
CA ASP A 519 -25.82 -22.40 10.11
C ASP A 519 -24.65 -22.39 11.09
N TYR A 520 -23.59 -21.64 10.78
CA TYR A 520 -22.51 -21.36 11.73
C TYR A 520 -23.04 -20.77 13.04
N ARG A 521 -23.89 -19.74 12.96
CA ARG A 521 -24.48 -19.11 14.16
C ARG A 521 -25.26 -20.09 15.01
N LYS A 522 -26.08 -20.95 14.39
CA LYS A 522 -26.85 -21.98 15.12
C LYS A 522 -25.91 -22.97 15.81
N ARG A 523 -24.90 -23.48 15.10
CA ARG A 523 -23.93 -24.44 15.66
C ARG A 523 -23.16 -23.84 16.83
N ARG A 524 -22.66 -22.61 16.68
CA ARG A 524 -21.94 -21.92 17.75
C ARG A 524 -22.84 -21.67 18.97
N GLN A 525 -24.10 -21.27 18.75
CA GLN A 525 -25.06 -21.09 19.84
C GLN A 525 -25.36 -22.42 20.57
N SER A 526 -25.46 -23.54 19.85
CA SER A 526 -25.59 -24.87 20.49
C SER A 526 -24.39 -25.17 21.38
N PHE A 527 -23.18 -24.95 20.86
CA PHE A 527 -21.92 -25.15 21.59
C PHE A 527 -21.81 -24.26 22.84
N GLU A 528 -22.19 -22.99 22.74
CA GLU A 528 -22.26 -22.09 23.90
C GLU A 528 -23.25 -22.60 24.95
N ASN A 529 -24.46 -22.99 24.54
CA ASN A 529 -25.47 -23.51 25.46
C ASN A 529 -24.99 -24.80 26.13
N GLU A 530 -24.46 -25.75 25.38
CA GLU A 530 -23.88 -27.00 25.90
C GLU A 530 -22.76 -26.71 26.91
N GLY A 531 -21.87 -25.76 26.58
CA GLY A 531 -20.80 -25.31 27.47
C GLY A 531 -21.30 -24.59 28.73
N LEU A 532 -22.48 -23.96 28.71
CA LEU A 532 -23.10 -23.41 29.92
C LEU A 532 -23.69 -24.52 30.80
N TYR A 533 -24.18 -25.61 30.21
CA TYR A 533 -24.76 -26.74 30.93
C TYR A 533 -23.70 -27.64 31.58
N ASP A 534 -22.58 -27.91 30.88
CA ASP A 534 -21.49 -28.74 31.38
C ASP A 534 -20.55 -27.99 32.35
N GLY A 535 -20.78 -26.68 32.55
CA GLY A 535 -20.00 -25.81 33.43
C GLY A 535 -18.69 -25.30 32.81
N ARG A 536 -18.43 -25.55 31.52
CA ARG A 536 -17.26 -25.02 30.79
C ARG A 536 -17.31 -23.50 30.65
N PHE A 537 -18.50 -22.93 30.50
CA PHE A 537 -18.74 -21.49 30.38
C PHE A 537 -19.67 -21.01 31.48
N SER A 538 -19.62 -19.70 31.72
CA SER A 538 -20.56 -18.98 32.58
C SER A 538 -21.25 -17.89 31.77
N LEU A 539 -22.33 -17.31 32.30
CA LEU A 539 -23.00 -16.17 31.66
C LEU A 539 -22.07 -14.94 31.50
N ALA A 540 -21.00 -14.87 32.30
CA ALA A 540 -19.99 -13.81 32.28
C ALA A 540 -18.80 -14.12 31.34
N THR A 541 -18.74 -15.33 30.76
CA THR A 541 -17.64 -15.72 29.85
C THR A 541 -17.67 -14.87 28.58
N ASP A 542 -16.50 -14.38 28.17
CA ASP A 542 -16.38 -13.52 27.01
C ASP A 542 -16.70 -14.28 25.71
N THR A 543 -17.42 -13.61 24.82
CA THR A 543 -17.78 -14.13 23.49
C THR A 543 -16.56 -14.51 22.66
N ALA A 544 -15.43 -13.83 22.81
CA ALA A 544 -14.18 -14.18 22.13
C ALA A 544 -13.62 -15.50 22.65
N GLU A 545 -13.70 -15.76 23.96
CA GLU A 545 -13.28 -17.01 24.58
C GLU A 545 -14.10 -18.19 24.09
N ILE A 546 -15.43 -18.05 24.06
CA ILE A 546 -16.34 -19.05 23.50
C ILE A 546 -16.01 -19.31 22.02
N THR A 547 -15.72 -18.26 21.25
CA THR A 547 -15.36 -18.41 19.83
C THR A 547 -14.05 -19.17 19.64
N ARG A 548 -13.02 -18.87 20.45
CA ARG A 548 -11.73 -19.57 20.41
C ARG A 548 -11.90 -21.04 20.80
N ALA A 549 -12.67 -21.33 21.84
CA ALA A 549 -13.00 -22.70 22.24
C ALA A 549 -13.75 -23.45 21.12
N PHE A 550 -14.71 -22.80 20.45
CA PHE A 550 -15.43 -23.37 19.31
C PHE A 550 -14.48 -23.68 18.13
N ILE A 551 -13.54 -22.78 17.84
CA ILE A 551 -12.50 -23.02 16.83
C ILE A 551 -11.65 -24.22 17.24
N SER A 552 -11.11 -24.21 18.46
CA SER A 552 -10.27 -25.29 18.99
C SER A 552 -10.97 -26.65 18.89
N THR A 553 -12.26 -26.74 19.23
CA THR A 553 -13.00 -28.01 19.15
C THR A 553 -13.28 -28.46 17.70
N TYR A 554 -13.67 -27.57 16.80
CA TYR A 554 -14.17 -27.96 15.47
C TYR A 554 -13.24 -27.67 14.28
N MET A 555 -12.05 -27.09 14.52
CA MET A 555 -11.09 -26.89 13.45
C MET A 555 -10.55 -28.21 12.90
N ALA A 556 -10.20 -28.18 11.61
CA ALA A 556 -9.67 -29.33 10.90
C ALA A 556 -8.48 -28.94 10.03
N VAL A 557 -7.60 -29.90 9.75
CA VAL A 557 -6.48 -29.71 8.82
C VAL A 557 -7.00 -29.54 7.39
N ALA A 558 -6.41 -28.59 6.67
CA ALA A 558 -6.75 -28.30 5.28
C ALA A 558 -5.77 -28.99 4.32
N THR A 559 -6.30 -29.79 3.39
CA THR A 559 -5.56 -30.42 2.29
C THR A 559 -6.23 -30.07 0.95
N ARG A 560 -5.50 -30.24 -0.16
CA ARG A 560 -5.99 -30.13 -1.55
C ARG A 560 -6.03 -31.51 -2.20
N GLY A 561 -6.92 -31.70 -3.18
CA GLY A 561 -6.94 -32.89 -4.05
C GLY A 561 -8.36 -33.36 -4.39
N GLU A 562 -8.47 -34.11 -5.49
CA GLU A 562 -9.68 -34.82 -5.93
C GLU A 562 -9.47 -36.33 -5.77
N ASN A 563 -10.55 -37.07 -5.52
CA ASN A 563 -10.57 -38.54 -5.51
C ASN A 563 -9.51 -39.21 -4.61
N GLY A 564 -9.45 -38.84 -3.33
CA GLY A 564 -8.65 -39.55 -2.32
C GLY A 564 -7.14 -39.26 -2.33
N SER A 565 -6.63 -38.52 -3.31
CA SER A 565 -5.27 -37.98 -3.27
C SER A 565 -5.23 -36.72 -2.40
N GLN A 566 -4.34 -36.68 -1.40
CA GLN A 566 -4.13 -35.49 -0.56
C GLN A 566 -2.81 -34.80 -0.94
N ALA A 567 -2.87 -33.48 -1.08
CA ALA A 567 -1.75 -32.61 -1.36
C ALA A 567 -1.74 -31.41 -0.40
N PRO A 568 -0.58 -30.75 -0.20
CA PRO A 568 -0.51 -29.54 0.60
C PRO A 568 -1.48 -28.46 0.13
N TYR A 569 -2.14 -27.78 1.07
CA TYR A 569 -3.10 -26.72 0.75
C TYR A 569 -2.53 -25.43 0.13
N PRO A 570 -1.34 -24.91 0.47
CA PRO A 570 -0.91 -23.61 -0.02
C PRO A 570 -0.54 -23.58 -1.52
N THR A 571 -0.37 -22.38 -2.08
CA THR A 571 0.35 -22.18 -3.35
C THR A 571 1.85 -22.49 -3.20
N SER A 572 2.55 -22.73 -4.31
CA SER A 572 3.97 -23.12 -4.35
C SER A 572 4.90 -22.18 -3.58
N HIS A 573 4.60 -20.87 -3.52
CA HIS A 573 5.41 -19.88 -2.81
C HIS A 573 5.43 -20.07 -1.28
N TYR A 574 4.41 -20.71 -0.72
CA TYR A 574 4.33 -21.03 0.71
C TYR A 574 4.72 -22.48 1.01
N GLN A 575 4.93 -23.31 -0.02
CA GLN A 575 5.42 -24.69 0.09
C GLN A 575 6.95 -24.72 0.21
N THR A 576 7.49 -24.09 1.25
CA THR A 576 8.94 -24.07 1.50
C THR A 576 9.23 -24.47 2.95
N SER A 577 10.44 -24.97 3.20
CA SER A 577 10.96 -25.25 4.56
C SER A 577 10.98 -24.01 5.48
N ALA A 578 10.80 -22.81 4.92
CA ALA A 578 10.73 -21.59 5.69
C ALA A 578 9.45 -21.51 6.53
N PHE A 579 8.36 -22.17 6.12
CA PHE A 579 7.06 -22.04 6.75
C PHE A 579 6.51 -23.40 7.18
N PRO A 580 5.69 -23.45 8.25
CA PRO A 580 4.90 -24.62 8.58
C PRO A 580 4.05 -25.09 7.40
N SER A 581 4.01 -26.40 7.18
CA SER A 581 3.21 -27.00 6.11
C SER A 581 1.73 -27.16 6.49
N LEU A 582 1.42 -27.07 7.79
CA LEU A 582 0.08 -27.18 8.35
C LEU A 582 -0.78 -25.95 8.04
N TRP A 583 -1.97 -26.21 7.51
CA TRP A 583 -3.02 -25.20 7.28
C TRP A 583 -4.32 -25.67 7.94
N ILE A 584 -5.10 -24.72 8.45
CA ILE A 584 -6.27 -25.01 9.26
C ILE A 584 -7.53 -24.43 8.62
N ARG A 585 -8.54 -25.29 8.44
CA ARG A 585 -9.90 -24.91 8.08
C ARG A 585 -10.62 -24.45 9.33
N SER A 586 -11.00 -23.18 9.34
CA SER A 586 -11.79 -22.60 10.42
C SER A 586 -13.25 -23.07 10.34
N PRO A 587 -13.87 -23.42 11.48
CA PRO A 587 -15.31 -23.69 11.53
C PRO A 587 -16.13 -22.38 11.50
N THR A 588 -15.50 -21.22 11.67
CA THR A 588 -16.19 -19.92 11.72
C THR A 588 -16.49 -19.39 10.32
N GLN A 589 -17.69 -18.83 10.15
CA GLN A 589 -18.09 -18.09 8.94
C GLN A 589 -18.30 -16.60 9.28
N ALA A 590 -17.58 -16.09 10.29
CA ALA A 590 -17.70 -14.72 10.77
C ALA A 590 -17.41 -13.71 9.64
N SER A 591 -18.06 -12.55 9.68
CA SER A 591 -17.85 -11.46 8.70
C SER A 591 -18.09 -11.81 7.23
N GLY A 592 -18.71 -12.97 6.92
CA GLY A 592 -18.91 -13.43 5.55
C GLY A 592 -17.66 -14.05 4.91
N GLU A 593 -16.61 -14.30 5.67
CA GLU A 593 -15.38 -14.99 5.23
C GLU A 593 -15.65 -16.50 5.14
N LEU A 594 -16.29 -16.93 4.06
CA LEU A 594 -16.76 -18.32 3.95
C LEU A 594 -15.63 -19.33 3.76
N ASP A 595 -15.77 -20.47 4.42
CA ASP A 595 -14.82 -21.60 4.35
C ASP A 595 -13.37 -21.16 4.57
N LYS A 596 -13.17 -20.22 5.52
CA LYS A 596 -11.88 -19.64 5.87
C LYS A 596 -10.84 -20.72 6.16
N ILE A 597 -9.70 -20.64 5.49
CA ILE A 597 -8.53 -21.47 5.72
C ILE A 597 -7.34 -20.56 6.03
N VAL A 598 -6.58 -20.91 7.07
CA VAL A 598 -5.51 -20.09 7.64
C VAL A 598 -4.23 -20.91 7.70
N GLY A 599 -3.12 -20.31 7.28
CA GLY A 599 -1.76 -20.82 7.41
C GLY A 599 -0.94 -19.89 8.29
N PHE A 600 0.18 -20.41 8.78
CA PHE A 600 0.97 -19.75 9.82
C PHE A 600 2.43 -19.49 9.41
N PRO A 601 2.70 -18.67 8.36
CA PRO A 601 4.07 -18.43 7.92
C PRO A 601 5.02 -17.99 9.02
N ILE A 602 4.60 -17.06 9.90
CA ILE A 602 5.42 -16.61 11.02
C ILE A 602 4.57 -16.57 12.28
N LEU A 603 5.01 -17.34 13.29
CA LEU A 603 4.52 -17.31 14.66
C LEU A 603 5.70 -17.09 15.61
N ARG A 604 5.41 -16.99 16.92
CA ARG A 604 6.42 -17.08 17.98
C ARG A 604 7.32 -18.30 17.77
N ALA A 605 8.61 -18.16 18.07
CA ALA A 605 9.62 -19.14 17.68
C ALA A 605 9.36 -20.56 18.21
N SER A 606 8.82 -20.72 19.42
CA SER A 606 8.46 -22.04 19.98
C SER A 606 7.39 -22.73 19.14
N LEU A 607 6.22 -22.10 19.00
CA LEU A 607 5.08 -22.62 18.26
C LEU A 607 5.41 -22.83 16.77
N ARG A 608 6.18 -21.92 16.15
CA ARG A 608 6.59 -22.07 14.75
C ARG A 608 7.43 -23.35 14.54
N ARG A 609 8.34 -23.67 15.47
CA ARG A 609 9.17 -24.88 15.36
C ARG A 609 8.33 -26.14 15.55
N GLU A 610 7.47 -26.15 16.55
CA GLU A 610 6.54 -27.25 16.78
C GLU A 610 5.67 -27.53 15.55
N LEU A 611 5.08 -26.48 14.94
CA LEU A 611 4.28 -26.63 13.73
C LEU A 611 5.06 -27.07 12.48
N LYS A 612 6.38 -26.89 12.44
CA LYS A 612 7.22 -27.34 11.31
C LYS A 612 7.48 -28.84 11.34
N GLU A 613 7.46 -29.46 12.53
CA GLU A 613 7.62 -30.91 12.68
C GLU A 613 6.33 -31.68 12.37
N ILE A 614 5.19 -30.98 12.32
CA ILE A 614 3.90 -31.55 11.98
C ILE A 614 3.74 -31.64 10.45
N PRO A 615 3.38 -32.83 9.91
CA PRO A 615 3.15 -32.98 8.47
C PRO A 615 1.88 -32.23 8.03
N PHE A 616 1.79 -31.93 6.74
CA PHE A 616 0.69 -31.11 6.19
C PHE A 616 -0.70 -31.74 6.37
N ASP A 617 -0.77 -33.06 6.54
CA ASP A 617 -1.96 -33.90 6.74
C ASP A 617 -2.06 -34.46 8.17
N GLY A 618 -1.24 -33.96 9.11
CA GLY A 618 -1.19 -34.45 10.49
C GLY A 618 -2.53 -34.35 11.21
N THR A 619 -3.20 -35.48 11.41
CA THR A 619 -4.43 -35.56 12.21
C THR A 619 -4.11 -35.82 13.68
N GLY A 620 -4.94 -35.30 14.60
CA GLY A 620 -4.76 -35.53 16.05
C GLY A 620 -3.80 -34.57 16.75
N LEU A 621 -3.94 -33.27 16.50
CA LEU A 621 -3.19 -32.23 17.22
C LEU A 621 -3.49 -32.28 18.74
N PRO A 622 -2.47 -32.19 19.62
CA PRO A 622 -2.65 -32.05 21.07
C PRO A 622 -3.56 -30.87 21.45
N ASP A 623 -4.37 -31.02 22.52
CA ASP A 623 -5.39 -30.02 22.89
C ASP A 623 -4.81 -28.63 23.22
N ASP A 624 -3.65 -28.59 23.86
CA ASP A 624 -2.92 -27.35 24.15
C ASP A 624 -2.48 -26.64 22.86
N LEU A 625 -1.91 -27.39 21.92
CA LEU A 625 -1.55 -26.86 20.60
C LEU A 625 -2.81 -26.41 19.83
N ARG A 626 -3.93 -27.12 19.99
CA ARG A 626 -5.20 -26.75 19.36
C ARG A 626 -5.69 -25.39 19.85
N ASP A 627 -5.60 -25.13 21.15
CA ASP A 627 -6.01 -23.86 21.74
C ASP A 627 -5.13 -22.69 21.26
N GLU A 628 -3.82 -22.89 21.16
CA GLU A 628 -2.89 -21.87 20.65
C GLU A 628 -3.15 -21.54 19.18
N ILE A 629 -3.36 -22.56 18.34
CA ILE A 629 -3.72 -22.38 16.93
C ILE A 629 -5.08 -21.68 16.81
N ALA A 630 -6.05 -22.04 17.66
CA ALA A 630 -7.38 -21.46 17.64
C ALA A 630 -7.35 -19.95 17.92
N GLU A 631 -6.46 -19.48 18.80
CA GLU A 631 -6.23 -18.05 19.00
C GLU A 631 -5.76 -17.37 17.70
N GLN A 632 -4.82 -17.99 16.98
CA GLN A 632 -4.32 -17.43 15.71
C GLN A 632 -5.40 -17.43 14.62
N VAL A 633 -6.18 -18.50 14.50
CA VAL A 633 -7.29 -18.60 13.54
C VAL A 633 -8.41 -17.60 13.85
N TYR A 634 -8.66 -17.31 15.13
CA TYR A 634 -9.58 -16.28 15.57
C TYR A 634 -9.10 -14.89 15.14
N LEU A 635 -7.80 -14.60 15.28
CA LEU A 635 -7.20 -13.33 14.87
C LEU A 635 -7.19 -13.12 13.34
N ALA A 636 -7.12 -14.19 12.55
CA ALA A 636 -7.06 -14.12 11.08
C ALA A 636 -8.37 -13.60 10.45
N THR A 637 -8.34 -12.37 9.93
CA THR A 637 -9.45 -11.74 9.18
C THR A 637 -8.95 -10.72 8.16
N LEU A 638 -9.69 -10.56 7.05
CA LEU A 638 -9.51 -9.52 6.03
C LEU A 638 -10.70 -8.56 5.94
N GLN A 639 -11.69 -8.72 6.82
CA GLN A 639 -12.89 -7.89 6.92
C GLN A 639 -12.64 -6.38 6.85
N PRO A 640 -11.68 -5.77 7.60
CA PRO A 640 -11.51 -4.32 7.59
C PRO A 640 -11.09 -3.79 6.22
N VAL A 641 -10.13 -4.45 5.57
CA VAL A 641 -9.65 -4.08 4.23
C VAL A 641 -10.73 -4.35 3.18
N SER A 642 -11.39 -5.50 3.25
CA SER A 642 -12.51 -5.84 2.36
C SER A 642 -13.64 -4.80 2.42
N SER A 643 -13.96 -4.33 3.64
CA SER A 643 -14.97 -3.29 3.86
C SER A 643 -14.57 -1.96 3.22
N PHE A 644 -13.30 -1.56 3.37
CA PHE A 644 -12.78 -0.36 2.72
C PHE A 644 -12.78 -0.49 1.18
N MET A 645 -12.30 -1.61 0.65
CA MET A 645 -12.26 -1.87 -0.80
C MET A 645 -13.65 -1.85 -1.44
N ASN A 646 -14.66 -2.46 -0.79
CA ASN A 646 -16.03 -2.40 -1.27
C ASN A 646 -16.55 -0.97 -1.25
N SER A 647 -16.26 -0.22 -0.18
CA SER A 647 -16.65 1.18 -0.10
C SER A 647 -15.97 2.04 -1.17
N VAL A 648 -14.71 1.78 -1.52
CA VAL A 648 -14.01 2.43 -2.64
C VAL A 648 -14.72 2.14 -3.96
N ARG A 649 -15.08 0.87 -4.22
CA ARG A 649 -15.74 0.47 -5.47
C ARG A 649 -17.15 1.04 -5.63
N GLU A 650 -17.89 1.20 -4.54
CA GLU A 650 -19.24 1.75 -4.53
C GLU A 650 -19.26 3.28 -4.64
N ARG A 651 -18.30 3.96 -3.98
CA ARG A 651 -18.33 5.42 -3.81
C ARG A 651 -17.35 6.21 -4.68
N LEU A 652 -16.44 5.53 -5.35
CA LEU A 652 -15.61 6.15 -6.37
C LEU A 652 -16.01 5.53 -7.70
N SER A 653 -16.83 6.25 -8.47
CA SER A 653 -17.25 5.84 -9.83
C SER A 653 -16.06 5.46 -10.72
N VAL A 654 -14.91 6.09 -10.49
CA VAL A 654 -13.63 5.84 -11.15
C VAL A 654 -12.97 4.49 -10.79
N ALA A 655 -13.39 3.86 -9.70
CA ALA A 655 -12.91 2.56 -9.22
C ALA A 655 -13.87 1.41 -9.56
N THR A 656 -14.96 1.70 -10.30
CA THR A 656 -15.92 0.69 -10.77
C THR A 656 -15.22 -0.28 -11.72
N ARG A 657 -15.45 -1.59 -11.54
CA ARG A 657 -14.89 -2.61 -12.44
C ARG A 657 -15.45 -2.44 -13.85
N ALA A 658 -14.60 -2.62 -14.87
CA ALA A 658 -15.09 -3.01 -16.18
C ALA A 658 -15.89 -4.30 -16.02
N GLY A 659 -17.12 -4.35 -16.54
CA GLY A 659 -17.87 -5.60 -16.60
C GLY A 659 -16.98 -6.69 -17.23
N SER A 660 -16.95 -7.87 -16.61
CA SER A 660 -16.17 -9.02 -17.08
C SER A 660 -16.76 -9.56 -18.39
N GLY A 661 -16.48 -8.88 -19.50
CA GLY A 661 -16.61 -9.43 -20.85
C GLY A 661 -15.32 -10.17 -21.19
N GLY A 662 -15.44 -11.46 -21.52
CA GLY A 662 -14.33 -12.40 -21.67
C GLY A 662 -13.23 -11.96 -22.65
N ALA A 663 -12.11 -12.67 -22.58
CA ALA A 663 -10.87 -12.49 -23.34
C ALA A 663 -10.98 -12.42 -24.88
N ARG A 664 -12.21 -12.47 -25.44
CA ARG A 664 -12.51 -12.30 -26.87
C ARG A 664 -13.01 -10.89 -27.24
N VAL A 665 -13.29 -10.01 -26.27
CA VAL A 665 -13.64 -8.61 -26.55
C VAL A 665 -12.44 -7.75 -26.17
N GLY A 666 -11.76 -7.19 -27.18
CA GLY A 666 -10.69 -6.21 -26.97
C GLY A 666 -11.13 -5.14 -25.96
N GLY A 667 -10.21 -4.73 -25.08
CA GLY A 667 -10.46 -3.93 -23.87
C GLY A 667 -11.68 -3.02 -23.94
N SER A 668 -12.67 -3.27 -23.09
CA SER A 668 -13.88 -2.46 -23.01
C SER A 668 -13.55 -1.13 -22.33
N TYR A 669 -13.94 -0.04 -22.99
CA TYR A 669 -13.92 1.31 -22.47
C TYR A 669 -14.81 1.39 -21.22
N ILE A 670 -14.27 1.83 -20.09
CA ILE A 670 -15.06 2.05 -18.87
C ILE A 670 -15.58 3.49 -18.91
N GLN A 671 -16.89 3.65 -19.08
CA GLN A 671 -17.54 4.95 -18.98
C GLN A 671 -17.37 5.49 -17.55
N GLY A 672 -16.59 6.57 -17.38
CA GLY A 672 -16.35 7.21 -16.08
C GLY A 672 -14.97 6.96 -15.44
N ALA A 673 -14.14 6.07 -15.97
CA ALA A 673 -12.77 5.90 -15.45
C ALA A 673 -11.90 7.14 -15.76
N VAL A 674 -11.02 7.51 -14.81
CA VAL A 674 -10.13 8.67 -14.95
C VAL A 674 -9.07 8.36 -16.01
N PHE A 675 -8.88 9.31 -16.92
CA PHE A 675 -7.85 9.28 -17.96
C PHE A 675 -6.41 9.43 -17.44
N ASN A 676 -6.23 9.78 -16.16
CA ASN A 676 -4.93 10.05 -15.56
C ASN A 676 -4.77 9.34 -14.20
N PRO A 677 -3.87 8.33 -14.10
CA PRO A 677 -3.56 7.62 -12.86
C PRO A 677 -3.16 8.54 -11.69
N ARG A 678 -2.53 9.70 -11.93
CA ARG A 678 -2.17 10.67 -10.88
C ARG A 678 -3.40 11.19 -10.14
N THR A 679 -4.47 11.48 -10.88
CA THR A 679 -5.72 11.93 -10.29
C THR A 679 -6.39 10.78 -9.55
N LEU A 680 -6.36 9.55 -10.06
CA LEU A 680 -6.86 8.37 -9.34
C LEU A 680 -6.16 8.20 -7.98
N ILE A 681 -4.83 8.29 -7.94
CA ILE A 681 -4.05 8.27 -6.69
C ILE A 681 -4.51 9.39 -5.74
N SER A 682 -4.74 10.59 -6.27
CA SER A 682 -5.22 11.73 -5.47
C SER A 682 -6.59 11.46 -4.86
N LEU A 683 -7.52 10.88 -5.64
CA LEU A 683 -8.86 10.52 -5.18
C LEU A 683 -8.81 9.44 -4.11
N LEU A 684 -7.99 8.40 -4.29
CA LEU A 684 -7.79 7.34 -3.28
C LEU A 684 -7.24 7.91 -1.97
N ASN A 685 -6.26 8.83 -2.04
CA ASN A 685 -5.69 9.51 -0.88
C ASN A 685 -6.73 10.36 -0.14
N ILE A 686 -7.49 11.19 -0.86
CA ILE A 686 -8.57 12.02 -0.29
C ILE A 686 -9.63 11.12 0.35
N TYR A 687 -10.07 10.08 -0.37
CA TYR A 687 -11.12 9.18 0.07
C TYR A 687 -10.71 8.40 1.32
N ARG A 688 -9.49 7.87 1.38
CA ARG A 688 -8.96 7.18 2.57
C ARG A 688 -8.99 8.07 3.81
N VAL A 689 -8.52 9.31 3.69
CA VAL A 689 -8.52 10.25 4.82
C VAL A 689 -9.96 10.66 5.19
N ALA A 690 -10.84 10.87 4.21
CA ALA A 690 -12.25 11.13 4.48
C ALA A 690 -12.93 9.95 5.21
N PHE A 691 -12.70 8.72 4.73
CA PHE A 691 -13.15 7.47 5.32
C PHE A 691 -12.71 7.35 6.78
N ASN A 692 -11.44 7.64 7.07
CA ASN A 692 -10.89 7.53 8.43
C ASN A 692 -11.43 8.60 9.39
N PHE A 693 -11.58 9.85 8.94
CA PHE A 693 -11.76 10.99 9.85
C PHE A 693 -13.11 11.70 9.79
N LEU A 694 -13.84 11.59 8.68
CA LEU A 694 -15.01 12.43 8.41
C LEU A 694 -16.33 11.66 8.35
N GLU A 695 -16.28 10.33 8.24
CA GLU A 695 -17.47 9.52 8.03
C GLU A 695 -17.78 8.60 9.22
N PRO A 696 -18.75 8.96 10.07
CA PRO A 696 -19.23 8.07 11.10
C PRO A 696 -19.93 6.87 10.47
N ARG A 697 -19.49 5.67 10.81
CA ARG A 697 -20.05 4.43 10.27
C ARG A 697 -20.26 3.43 11.41
N PRO A 698 -21.31 2.59 11.35
CA PRO A 698 -21.34 1.41 12.18
C PRO A 698 -20.18 0.51 11.75
N TYR A 699 -19.44 0.00 12.73
CA TYR A 699 -18.39 -0.97 12.50
C TYR A 699 -18.42 -1.94 13.67
N ALA A 700 -18.62 -3.20 13.35
CA ALA A 700 -18.42 -4.29 14.27
C ALA A 700 -17.00 -4.80 14.01
N SER A 701 -16.14 -4.79 15.04
CA SER A 701 -14.89 -5.51 14.93
C SER A 701 -15.21 -6.99 14.63
N PRO A 702 -14.44 -7.68 13.78
CA PRO A 702 -14.58 -9.12 13.58
C PRO A 702 -14.40 -9.93 14.88
N TYR A 703 -13.81 -9.31 15.91
CA TYR A 703 -13.59 -9.89 17.23
C TYR A 703 -14.76 -9.62 18.20
N GLU A 704 -15.53 -8.56 17.95
CA GLU A 704 -16.72 -8.24 18.72
C GLU A 704 -17.93 -8.90 18.06
N ASP A 705 -18.61 -9.79 18.79
CA ASP A 705 -19.95 -10.15 18.36
C ASP A 705 -20.87 -8.95 18.57
N SER A 706 -21.13 -8.21 17.48
CA SER A 706 -22.10 -7.12 17.44
C SER A 706 -23.53 -7.51 17.88
N TRP A 707 -23.77 -8.79 18.12
CA TRP A 707 -25.02 -9.36 18.60
C TRP A 707 -25.10 -9.47 20.13
N PHE A 708 -23.99 -9.29 20.85
CA PHE A 708 -23.85 -9.57 22.29
C PHE A 708 -23.25 -8.41 23.12
N LEU A 709 -23.18 -7.20 22.59
CA LEU A 709 -22.72 -6.03 23.36
C LEU A 709 -23.71 -5.71 24.52
N GLU A 710 -23.37 -6.12 25.74
CA GLU A 710 -23.82 -5.52 27.02
C GLU A 710 -22.93 -4.29 27.32
N GLU A 711 -23.27 -3.24 28.06
CA GLU A 711 -24.25 -3.01 29.13
C GLU A 711 -24.71 -1.52 29.08
N GLU A 712 -25.99 -1.26 29.33
CA GLU A 712 -26.48 -0.05 30.00
C GLU A 712 -27.45 -0.53 31.07
N ASP A 713 -27.44 0.11 32.25
CA ASP A 713 -28.35 -0.12 33.36
C ASP A 713 -29.81 0.07 32.91
N LEU A 714 -30.43 -1.00 32.42
CA LEU A 714 -31.88 -1.09 32.33
C LEU A 714 -32.35 -1.77 33.61
N THR A 715 -33.06 -1.00 34.45
CA THR A 715 -33.63 -1.44 35.72
C THR A 715 -34.64 -2.58 35.59
N GLU A 716 -35.12 -2.90 34.37
CA GLU A 716 -36.00 -4.04 34.08
C GLU A 716 -35.60 -4.72 32.75
N ARG A 717 -35.23 -6.02 32.80
CA ARG A 717 -34.83 -6.81 31.62
C ARG A 717 -36.01 -7.65 31.09
N PRO A 718 -36.38 -7.59 29.80
CA PRO A 718 -37.44 -8.45 29.26
C PRO A 718 -37.00 -9.92 29.22
N ILE A 719 -37.88 -10.88 29.55
CA ILE A 719 -37.55 -12.31 29.69
C ILE A 719 -37.57 -13.02 28.32
N ARG A 720 -36.70 -14.02 28.11
CA ARG A 720 -36.72 -15.00 27.01
C ARG A 720 -36.85 -16.41 27.58
N THR A 721 -37.75 -17.19 27.00
CA THR A 721 -37.90 -18.61 27.32
C THR A 721 -36.96 -19.47 26.46
N LEU A 722 -36.14 -20.31 27.10
CA LEU A 722 -35.31 -21.34 26.47
C LEU A 722 -35.99 -22.69 26.66
N ARG A 723 -36.22 -23.45 25.59
CA ARG A 723 -36.75 -24.81 25.68
C ARG A 723 -35.63 -25.81 25.93
N TYR A 724 -35.81 -26.70 26.89
CA TYR A 724 -34.90 -27.78 27.21
C TYR A 724 -34.81 -28.75 26.01
N PRO A 725 -33.60 -29.05 25.49
CA PRO A 725 -33.44 -29.93 24.34
C PRO A 725 -34.09 -31.29 24.55
N GLY A 726 -34.94 -31.73 23.63
CA GLY A 726 -35.63 -33.04 23.73
C GLY A 726 -36.77 -33.09 24.74
N SER A 727 -37.20 -31.96 25.32
CA SER A 727 -38.39 -31.91 26.18
C SER A 727 -39.26 -30.66 25.94
N ASP A 728 -40.41 -30.61 26.60
CA ASP A 728 -41.33 -29.47 26.59
C ASP A 728 -41.07 -28.47 27.72
N ILE A 729 -40.07 -28.74 28.57
CA ILE A 729 -39.70 -27.87 29.69
C ILE A 729 -39.09 -26.58 29.15
N THR A 730 -39.51 -25.44 29.69
CA THR A 730 -38.95 -24.14 29.32
C THR A 730 -38.38 -23.42 30.54
N VAL A 731 -37.24 -22.75 30.36
CA VAL A 731 -36.53 -21.98 31.39
C VAL A 731 -36.57 -20.51 31.00
N GLU A 732 -36.98 -19.66 31.94
CA GLU A 732 -37.00 -18.21 31.75
C GLU A 732 -35.63 -17.61 32.05
N VAL A 733 -35.07 -16.93 31.06
CA VAL A 733 -33.75 -16.29 31.15
C VAL A 733 -33.89 -14.82 30.74
N PRO A 734 -33.32 -13.86 31.47
CA PRO A 734 -33.35 -12.45 31.07
C PRO A 734 -32.78 -12.27 29.65
N LYS A 735 -33.46 -11.52 28.78
CA LYS A 735 -32.89 -11.12 27.49
C LYS A 735 -31.70 -10.20 27.74
N LYS A 736 -30.57 -10.50 27.11
CA LYS A 736 -29.43 -9.60 27.01
C LYS A 736 -29.86 -8.30 26.32
N ALA A 737 -29.56 -7.15 26.93
CA ALA A 737 -29.80 -5.84 26.34
C ALA A 737 -28.91 -5.68 25.08
N ARG A 738 -29.45 -5.12 24.00
CA ARG A 738 -28.66 -4.83 22.78
C ARG A 738 -28.14 -3.41 22.85
N ARG A 739 -26.82 -3.20 22.96
CA ARG A 739 -26.24 -1.89 22.66
C ARG A 739 -26.44 -1.56 21.17
N ALA A 740 -26.93 -0.36 20.88
CA ALA A 740 -26.90 0.18 19.53
C ALA A 740 -25.44 0.39 19.10
N ILE A 741 -25.08 -0.04 17.89
CA ILE A 741 -23.73 0.18 17.35
C ILE A 741 -23.50 1.69 17.23
N VAL A 742 -22.63 2.23 18.08
CA VAL A 742 -22.34 3.67 18.09
C VAL A 742 -21.63 4.04 16.80
N LYS A 743 -22.25 4.89 15.98
CA LYS A 743 -21.63 5.43 14.76
C LYS A 743 -20.43 6.29 15.15
N LYS A 744 -19.22 5.77 14.90
CA LYS A 744 -17.94 6.47 15.08
C LYS A 744 -17.16 6.43 13.76
N THR A 745 -16.20 7.34 13.60
CA THR A 745 -15.24 7.21 12.50
C THR A 745 -14.18 6.15 12.86
N PRO A 746 -13.49 5.55 11.87
CA PRO A 746 -12.35 4.68 12.15
C PRO A 746 -11.29 5.33 13.04
N ALA A 747 -10.96 6.61 12.81
CA ALA A 747 -10.01 7.35 13.63
C ALA A 747 -10.45 7.48 15.10
N MET A 748 -11.74 7.73 15.33
CA MET A 748 -12.30 7.81 16.69
C MET A 748 -12.25 6.46 17.41
N ARG A 749 -12.55 5.35 16.71
CA ARG A 749 -12.40 3.99 17.28
C ARG A 749 -10.95 3.65 17.56
N HIS A 750 -10.05 4.07 16.69
CA HIS A 750 -8.61 3.83 16.81
C HIS A 750 -7.93 4.65 17.92
N GLY A 751 -8.62 5.63 18.51
CA GLY A 751 -8.06 6.51 19.54
C GLY A 751 -7.16 7.62 18.97
N VAL A 752 -7.24 7.87 17.66
CA VAL A 752 -6.67 9.10 17.08
C VAL A 752 -7.61 10.24 17.49
N ASP A 753 -7.12 11.16 18.32
CA ASP A 753 -7.87 12.31 18.89
C ASP A 753 -8.18 13.38 17.82
N ALA A 754 -8.78 12.94 16.73
CA ALA A 754 -9.21 13.74 15.61
C ALA A 754 -10.72 13.92 15.65
N TYR A 755 -11.23 14.38 16.79
CA TYR A 755 -12.65 14.66 17.03
C TYR A 755 -12.81 15.92 17.86
N ARG A 756 -13.99 16.54 17.78
CA ARG A 756 -14.39 17.67 18.63
C ARG A 756 -15.28 17.16 19.73
N ARG A 757 -15.00 17.54 20.98
CA ARG A 757 -15.95 17.35 22.09
C ARG A 757 -17.02 18.45 22.02
N ARG A 758 -18.28 18.06 21.99
CA ARG A 758 -19.43 18.96 22.14
C ARG A 758 -19.59 19.34 23.62
N LYS A 759 -20.44 20.34 23.90
CA LYS A 759 -20.71 20.81 25.27
C LYS A 759 -21.35 19.72 26.13
N ASP A 760 -22.09 18.80 25.50
CA ASP A 760 -22.71 17.62 26.10
C ASP A 760 -21.73 16.46 26.37
N GLY A 761 -20.43 16.64 26.10
CA GLY A 761 -19.41 15.60 26.25
C GLY A 761 -19.30 14.62 25.08
N THR A 762 -20.22 14.65 24.11
CA THR A 762 -20.20 13.75 22.96
C THR A 762 -19.11 14.11 21.96
N ALA A 763 -18.54 13.10 21.31
CA ALA A 763 -17.51 13.27 20.30
C ALA A 763 -18.14 13.44 18.91
N ALA A 764 -17.78 14.52 18.21
CA ALA A 764 -18.22 14.82 16.86
C ALA A 764 -17.03 14.87 15.88
N VAL A 765 -17.30 14.62 14.60
CA VAL A 765 -16.29 14.70 13.55
C VAL A 765 -15.65 16.09 13.46
N PRO A 766 -14.40 16.20 12.96
CA PRO A 766 -13.75 17.49 12.74
C PRO A 766 -14.59 18.41 11.86
N ASN A 767 -14.59 19.72 12.15
CA ASN A 767 -15.23 20.69 11.28
C ASN A 767 -14.46 20.78 9.96
N LEU A 768 -15.07 20.30 8.88
CA LEU A 768 -14.44 20.18 7.58
C LEU A 768 -13.91 21.51 7.04
N ARG A 769 -14.67 22.60 7.20
CA ARG A 769 -14.22 23.95 6.78
C ARG A 769 -12.96 24.38 7.53
N ARG A 770 -12.91 24.18 8.85
CA ARG A 770 -11.72 24.50 9.65
C ARG A 770 -10.55 23.58 9.30
N LEU A 771 -10.81 22.32 8.98
CA LEU A 771 -9.77 21.37 8.56
C LEU A 771 -9.11 21.83 7.26
N ILE A 772 -9.88 22.10 6.20
CA ILE A 772 -9.28 22.32 4.87
C ILE A 772 -8.50 23.63 4.74
N TYR A 773 -8.81 24.63 5.56
CA TYR A 773 -8.18 25.97 5.50
C TYR A 773 -7.07 26.17 6.54
N ARG A 774 -6.66 25.13 7.26
CA ARG A 774 -5.49 25.18 8.13
C ARG A 774 -4.21 24.76 7.39
N PRO A 775 -3.05 25.36 7.71
CA PRO A 775 -1.78 25.09 7.04
C PRO A 775 -1.12 23.81 7.58
N TRP A 776 -1.80 22.65 7.50
CA TRP A 776 -1.36 21.38 8.11
C TRP A 776 0.03 20.93 7.66
N LEU A 777 0.41 21.19 6.41
CA LEU A 777 1.74 20.86 5.88
C LEU A 777 2.88 21.47 6.72
N TYR A 778 2.63 22.60 7.38
CA TYR A 778 3.61 23.30 8.19
C TYR A 778 3.33 23.18 9.70
N ALA A 779 2.42 22.29 10.12
CA ALA A 779 2.10 22.07 11.53
C ALA A 779 3.38 21.78 12.35
N GLY A 780 3.44 22.30 13.58
CA GLY A 780 4.63 22.18 14.44
C GLY A 780 5.80 23.10 14.09
N THR A 781 5.79 23.82 12.96
CA THR A 781 6.87 24.75 12.58
C THR A 781 6.57 26.21 12.96
N LYS A 782 7.62 27.05 13.01
CA LYS A 782 7.49 28.51 13.21
C LYS A 782 6.63 29.18 12.13
N VAL A 783 6.71 28.68 10.89
CA VAL A 783 5.89 29.16 9.76
C VAL A 783 4.43 28.77 9.97
N GLY A 784 4.17 27.50 10.29
CA GLY A 784 2.83 27.01 10.59
C GLY A 784 2.17 27.80 11.72
N ALA A 785 2.86 28.01 12.84
CA ALA A 785 2.33 28.78 13.96
C ALA A 785 1.95 30.23 13.59
N LYS A 786 2.69 30.85 12.67
CA LYS A 786 2.41 32.22 12.19
C LYS A 786 1.22 32.26 11.22
N LEU A 787 1.10 31.23 10.38
CA LEU A 787 -0.02 31.08 9.44
C LEU A 787 -1.30 30.61 10.16
N ASP A 788 -1.23 29.80 11.21
CA ASP A 788 -2.40 29.22 11.88
C ASP A 788 -3.16 30.26 12.72
N ARG A 789 -2.45 31.20 13.35
CA ARG A 789 -3.05 32.39 14.00
C ARG A 789 -3.92 33.23 13.04
N SER A 790 -3.73 33.08 11.72
CA SER A 790 -4.57 33.72 10.69
C SER A 790 -5.87 33.00 10.41
N SER A 791 -5.88 31.67 10.51
CA SER A 791 -7.03 30.85 10.17
C SER A 791 -8.11 30.92 11.27
N VAL A 792 -7.69 30.95 12.55
CA VAL A 792 -8.59 31.04 13.71
C VAL A 792 -9.33 32.38 13.77
N LYS A 793 -8.63 33.53 13.63
CA LYS A 793 -9.25 34.87 13.64
C LYS A 793 -10.21 35.11 12.47
N ASN A 794 -9.94 34.53 11.30
CA ASN A 794 -10.82 34.63 10.14
C ASN A 794 -12.06 33.73 10.28
N ALA A 795 -11.93 32.56 10.91
CA ALA A 795 -13.06 31.70 11.23
C ALA A 795 -13.98 32.35 12.28
N GLU A 796 -13.42 32.97 13.32
CA GLU A 796 -14.18 33.71 14.35
C GLU A 796 -14.92 34.91 13.75
N ARG A 797 -14.25 35.71 12.90
CA ARG A 797 -14.90 36.83 12.18
C ARG A 797 -16.07 36.39 11.30
N ALA A 798 -15.92 35.26 10.60
CA ALA A 798 -16.96 34.72 9.73
C ALA A 798 -18.14 34.11 10.51
N ASP A 799 -17.90 33.57 11.71
CA ASP A 799 -18.94 33.11 12.62
C ASP A 799 -19.70 34.31 13.24
N THR A 800 -19.03 35.41 13.62
CA THR A 800 -19.71 36.65 14.07
C THR A 800 -20.50 37.36 12.96
N ALA A 801 -20.02 37.35 11.71
CA ALA A 801 -20.73 37.97 10.58
C ALA A 801 -22.01 37.22 10.17
N ARG A 802 -22.20 35.98 10.65
CA ARG A 802 -23.43 35.19 10.47
C ARG A 802 -24.40 35.31 11.66
N GLY A 803 -24.00 35.94 12.76
CA GLY A 803 -24.90 36.23 13.88
C GLY A 803 -25.94 37.31 13.58
N ASP A 804 -25.69 38.15 12.56
CA ASP A 804 -26.53 39.31 12.21
C ASP A 804 -27.45 39.10 10.99
N VAL A 805 -27.52 37.89 10.42
CA VAL A 805 -28.50 37.56 9.38
C VAL A 805 -29.35 36.40 9.91
N GLY A 806 -30.62 36.69 10.17
CA GLY A 806 -31.58 35.84 10.88
C GLY A 806 -31.46 34.36 10.56
N ALA A 807 -31.47 33.55 11.62
CA ALA A 807 -31.46 32.11 11.57
C ALA A 807 -32.67 31.56 10.79
N THR A 808 -32.46 31.22 9.53
CA THR A 808 -33.19 30.10 8.93
C THR A 808 -32.35 28.85 9.13
N ALA A 809 -32.87 27.94 9.95
CA ALA A 809 -32.30 26.63 10.19
C ALA A 809 -32.13 25.89 8.84
N PRO A 810 -31.05 25.12 8.64
CA PRO A 810 -31.04 24.15 7.56
C PRO A 810 -32.12 23.11 7.85
N ASP A 811 -33.01 22.93 6.88
CA ASP A 811 -34.07 21.93 6.86
C ASP A 811 -33.48 20.52 7.14
N PRO A 812 -33.92 19.83 8.21
CA PRO A 812 -33.41 18.51 8.57
C PRO A 812 -33.95 17.35 7.70
N ASP A 813 -34.83 17.60 6.73
CA ASP A 813 -35.53 16.55 5.97
C ASP A 813 -34.88 16.07 4.66
N LEU A 814 -33.64 16.47 4.35
CA LEU A 814 -32.91 15.95 3.17
C LEU A 814 -32.11 14.65 3.43
N ASP A 815 -32.26 14.05 4.61
CA ASP A 815 -31.47 12.89 5.08
C ASP A 815 -32.32 11.60 5.21
N LEU A 816 -33.30 11.35 4.32
CA LEU A 816 -34.18 10.16 4.40
C LEU A 816 -34.74 9.60 3.06
N GLN A 817 -34.05 9.72 1.91
CA GLN A 817 -34.54 9.14 0.64
C GLN A 817 -33.54 8.30 -0.18
N ALA A 818 -32.54 7.69 0.45
CA ALA A 818 -31.62 6.77 -0.25
C ALA A 818 -31.71 5.29 0.19
N ASP A 819 -32.67 4.91 1.05
CA ASP A 819 -32.86 3.53 1.53
C ASP A 819 -34.21 2.92 1.10
N ARG A 820 -34.54 3.05 -0.19
CA ARG A 820 -35.54 2.21 -0.87
C ARG A 820 -35.09 1.94 -2.31
N GLU A 821 -34.25 0.91 -2.48
CA GLU A 821 -34.32 -0.14 -3.52
C GLU A 821 -33.24 -1.20 -3.32
#